data_AF-L8JBF0-F1
#
_entry.id   AF-L8JBF0-F1
#
_cell.length_a   1.000
_cell.length_b   1.000
_cell.length_c   1.000
_cell.angle_alpha   90.00
_cell.angle_beta   90.00
_cell.angle_gamma   90.00
#
_symmetry.space_group_name_H-M   'P 1'
#
loop_
_entity.id
_entity.type
_entity.pdbx_description
1 polymer ?
#
loop_
_entity_poly.entity_id
_entity_poly.type
_entity_poly.pdbx_seq_one_letter_code
_entity_poly.pdbx_strand_id
1 'polypeptide(L)'
;MLPDDYKGLIEKLIPVYDSDDFEDVFLLMTSEASGPARLQIKMELNRIMAPCRQVVDLRGRVNGECRPYELGGLRHWLDDVAINTYHKRIKHFGGKFRVGLYEALMNTRNNFRILHQQHKQETHTAETPRRDTQFDASLIRFGHYLTREENRLQITTPVELALPFKQTVHGVTSDLSCSGAKFKVPSAFKYNLGMSVKATFPQMAEKFSDPRLAKGVEYRILGIDDNKDNDSFKWLRLKITSDNTAIKQAIEQSLRQSHHRTKKNHEDEVIKARTKGYEHCFLKHTSSMPMFFAGNKLEYCLLTEHNRHIWDHWHDERNQPVINHLLSTERMATLGKAGLKQCSTLIYSFCHEHSQKSFFYSAALPEMTMEERQLFWHVGAVRNSWRVSRLTVYPIEQDCLDELQEIAPEMVDKLSVLTHIGILQDLTNEEAQQDYRLTMKPQLSGKALQPFRHPRNPVSDAKAIFFDPKPQRCESRFMFETPIELSSSDLPTMTGATVDFSISGLNLNLHQPLPLRRGQEVSISFTELQKQDKRAPLTHIPYRVIRVSPNHQNIQLTTGSGESAWRGEQFLRRLIQHNESKLTQTEEPLPTGDLLLAMHRMLLTHLNMIPYFTEKVDHKMKIRAICSNYPLPALPKIFNQAAGGNGYSLEPIFRNRVKRMLAETMRPVEIHQPYIHEMYLKLHINGGRIQRIDSKLRDEFDNTEQRIKFIREAKKQGGFMALRITAVPVLNPMTALTGLELGALAKKILHRARALEMEFTSLAGCGEMYDITDEVMVRLEVG
;
A
#
# COMPACT_ATOMS: atom_id res chain seq x y z
N MET A 1 10.43 21.44 57.72
CA MET A 1 9.97 20.40 56.78
C MET A 1 10.30 19.07 57.40
N LEU A 2 9.33 18.17 57.55
CA LEU A 2 9.64 16.79 57.93
C LEU A 2 10.47 16.14 56.81
N PRO A 3 11.49 15.32 57.13
CA PRO A 3 12.18 14.49 56.16
C PRO A 3 11.18 13.59 55.39
N ASP A 4 11.40 13.38 54.09
CA ASP A 4 10.57 12.52 53.24
C ASP A 4 10.43 11.08 53.79
N ASP A 5 11.38 10.67 54.64
CA ASP A 5 11.50 9.36 55.27
C ASP A 5 10.28 8.96 56.13
N TYR A 6 9.48 9.92 56.62
CA TYR A 6 8.34 9.64 57.52
C TYR A 6 6.96 9.68 56.84
N LYS A 7 6.87 10.03 55.55
CA LYS A 7 5.58 10.10 54.83
C LYS A 7 4.87 8.74 54.78
N GLY A 8 5.62 7.67 54.52
CA GLY A 8 5.08 6.31 54.45
C GLY A 8 4.54 5.82 55.81
N LEU A 9 5.10 6.32 56.91
CA LEU A 9 4.66 6.01 58.26
C LEU A 9 3.35 6.74 58.61
N ILE A 10 3.27 8.04 58.28
CA ILE A 10 2.06 8.86 58.47
C ILE A 10 0.86 8.26 57.71
N GLU A 11 1.05 7.83 56.45
CA GLU A 11 -0.01 7.21 55.65
C GLU A 11 -0.61 5.95 56.29
N LYS A 12 0.20 5.17 57.03
CA LYS A 12 -0.28 3.98 57.75
C LYS A 12 -1.05 4.32 59.04
N LEU A 13 -0.76 5.47 59.66
CA LEU A 13 -1.39 5.91 60.91
C LEU A 13 -2.73 6.65 60.68
N ILE A 14 -2.96 7.20 59.49
CA ILE A 14 -4.21 7.91 59.15
C ILE A 14 -5.48 7.08 59.43
N PRO A 15 -5.61 5.81 59.00
CA PRO A 15 -6.84 5.03 59.19
C PRO A 15 -7.19 4.70 60.64
N VAL A 16 -6.18 4.67 61.52
CA VAL A 16 -6.31 4.29 62.94
C VAL A 16 -6.40 5.49 63.88
N TYR A 17 -6.32 6.72 63.35
CA TYR A 17 -6.28 7.94 64.16
C TYR A 17 -7.50 8.13 65.08
N ASP A 18 -8.70 7.80 64.59
CA ASP A 18 -9.93 7.94 65.38
C ASP A 18 -10.26 6.68 66.21
N SER A 19 -9.35 5.70 66.28
CA SER A 19 -9.53 4.48 67.08
C SER A 19 -9.10 4.69 68.53
N ASP A 20 -9.72 3.97 69.45
CA ASP A 20 -9.41 4.05 70.89
C ASP A 20 -7.96 3.59 71.19
N ASP A 21 -7.40 2.72 70.36
CA ASP A 21 -6.03 2.18 70.48
C ASP A 21 -4.96 3.06 69.78
N PHE A 22 -5.32 4.26 69.31
CA PHE A 22 -4.42 5.08 68.49
C PHE A 22 -3.08 5.37 69.18
N GLU A 23 -3.08 5.71 70.47
CA GLU A 23 -1.86 6.10 71.18
C GLU A 23 -0.87 4.93 71.30
N ASP A 24 -1.37 3.71 71.50
CA ASP A 24 -0.57 2.49 71.58
C ASP A 24 0.02 2.12 70.20
N VAL A 25 -0.80 2.21 69.15
CA VAL A 25 -0.35 1.98 67.76
C VAL A 25 0.67 3.05 67.34
N PHE A 26 0.46 4.30 67.72
CA PHE A 26 1.36 5.40 67.44
C PHE A 26 2.73 5.20 68.11
N LEU A 27 2.75 4.80 69.39
CA LEU A 27 3.99 4.51 70.12
C LEU A 27 4.74 3.31 69.51
N LEU A 28 4.03 2.25 69.14
CA LEU A 28 4.61 1.07 68.52
C LEU A 28 5.26 1.40 67.16
N MET A 29 4.52 2.11 66.30
CA MET A 29 4.94 2.46 64.94
C MET A 29 6.02 3.55 64.91
N THR A 30 6.20 4.31 65.98
CA THR A 30 7.23 5.37 66.10
C THR A 30 8.35 5.01 67.09
N SER A 31 8.49 3.72 67.44
CA SER A 31 9.49 3.22 68.41
C SER A 31 10.93 3.57 68.02
N GLU A 32 11.26 3.51 66.73
CA GLU A 32 12.58 3.84 66.17
C GLU A 32 12.80 5.36 65.91
N ALA A 33 11.76 6.19 66.09
CA ALA A 33 11.86 7.63 65.86
C ALA A 33 12.37 8.37 67.11
N SER A 34 13.24 9.37 66.91
CA SER A 34 13.70 10.25 68.00
C SER A 34 12.54 11.06 68.59
N GLY A 35 12.67 11.50 69.85
CA GLY A 35 11.64 12.30 70.55
C GLY A 35 11.13 13.51 69.74
N PRO A 36 12.01 14.35 69.17
CA PRO A 36 11.61 15.45 68.29
C PRO A 36 10.89 14.99 67.01
N ALA A 37 11.33 13.90 66.39
CA ALA A 37 10.71 13.35 65.19
C ALA A 37 9.29 12.80 65.49
N ARG A 38 9.12 12.09 66.61
CA ARG A 38 7.81 11.60 67.07
C ARG A 38 6.82 12.74 67.29
N LEU A 39 7.26 13.84 67.90
CA LEU A 39 6.43 15.03 68.07
C LEU A 39 6.02 15.64 66.72
N GLN A 40 6.95 15.75 65.77
CA GLN A 40 6.66 16.26 64.43
C GLN A 40 5.64 15.38 63.68
N ILE A 41 5.76 14.05 63.78
CA ILE A 41 4.80 13.11 63.20
C ILE A 41 3.42 13.31 63.83
N LYS A 42 3.33 13.42 65.16
CA LYS A 42 2.06 13.63 65.86
C LYS A 42 1.39 14.96 65.48
N MET A 43 2.17 16.03 65.39
CA MET A 43 1.68 17.35 64.95
C MET A 43 1.16 17.31 63.51
N GLU A 44 1.88 16.65 62.61
CA GLU A 44 1.47 16.53 61.20
C GLU A 44 0.22 15.66 61.05
N LEU A 45 0.11 14.57 61.80
CA LEU A 45 -1.07 13.72 61.84
C LEU A 45 -2.31 14.50 62.34
N ASN A 46 -2.16 15.26 63.44
CA ASN A 46 -3.23 16.13 63.96
C ASN A 46 -3.66 17.18 62.93
N ARG A 47 -2.71 17.77 62.19
CA ARG A 47 -2.99 18.76 61.13
C ARG A 47 -3.78 18.13 59.98
N ILE A 48 -3.29 17.00 59.45
CA ILE A 48 -3.90 16.26 58.34
C ILE A 48 -5.31 15.76 58.73
N MET A 49 -5.49 15.37 59.98
CA MET A 49 -6.74 14.83 60.51
C MET A 49 -7.73 15.90 60.98
N ALA A 50 -7.38 17.19 60.94
CA ALA A 50 -8.28 18.27 61.27
C ALA A 50 -9.44 18.41 60.25
N PRO A 51 -10.65 18.81 60.67
CA PRO A 51 -11.77 19.08 59.76
C PRO A 51 -11.41 20.19 58.76
N CYS A 52 -11.73 19.99 57.48
CA CYS A 52 -11.56 21.01 56.44
C CYS A 52 -12.92 21.53 55.98
N ARG A 53 -13.06 22.84 55.81
CA ARG A 53 -14.27 23.50 55.26
C ARG A 53 -14.00 24.23 53.94
N GLN A 54 -12.84 24.00 53.33
CA GLN A 54 -12.44 24.68 52.10
C GLN A 54 -13.01 23.98 50.87
N VAL A 55 -13.51 24.79 49.94
CA VAL A 55 -13.97 24.31 48.62
C VAL A 55 -12.76 23.95 47.75
N VAL A 56 -12.87 22.84 47.02
CA VAL A 56 -11.86 22.38 46.06
C VAL A 56 -12.29 22.83 44.67
N ASP A 57 -11.50 23.68 44.03
CA ASP A 57 -11.69 24.10 42.64
C ASP A 57 -10.45 23.75 41.81
N LEU A 58 -10.60 22.77 40.92
CA LEU A 58 -9.53 22.27 40.06
C LEU A 58 -9.53 22.88 38.65
N ARG A 59 -10.48 23.77 38.34
CA ARG A 59 -10.59 24.40 37.01
C ARG A 59 -9.28 25.13 36.67
N GLY A 60 -8.71 24.82 35.51
CA GLY A 60 -7.43 25.39 35.05
C GLY A 60 -6.19 24.87 35.78
N ARG A 61 -6.32 23.91 36.72
CA ARG A 61 -5.21 23.34 37.50
C ARG A 61 -4.89 21.89 37.15
N VAL A 62 -5.81 21.19 36.50
CA VAL A 62 -5.68 19.77 36.15
C VAL A 62 -5.89 19.53 34.66
N ASN A 63 -5.22 18.51 34.13
CA ASN A 63 -5.45 17.99 32.80
C ASN A 63 -6.68 17.06 32.82
N GLY A 64 -7.88 17.65 32.87
CA GLY A 64 -9.17 16.96 32.92
C GLY A 64 -10.34 17.96 32.98
N GLU A 65 -11.53 17.55 32.53
CA GLU A 65 -12.73 18.38 32.61
C GLU A 65 -13.33 18.37 34.01
N CYS A 66 -13.37 19.53 34.68
CA CYS A 66 -13.96 19.67 36.01
C CYS A 66 -15.48 19.84 35.95
N ARG A 67 -16.18 19.19 36.88
CA ARG A 67 -17.64 19.22 37.02
C ARG A 67 -18.01 19.60 38.46
N PRO A 68 -19.19 20.23 38.67
CA PRO A 68 -19.66 20.51 40.03
C PRO A 68 -19.95 19.18 40.75
N TYR A 69 -19.42 19.01 41.96
CA TYR A 69 -19.61 17.83 42.79
C TYR A 69 -19.87 18.24 44.24
N GLU A 70 -20.91 17.71 44.85
CA GLU A 70 -21.34 18.10 46.19
C GLU A 70 -20.68 17.19 47.25
N LEU A 71 -19.90 17.78 48.15
CA LEU A 71 -19.23 17.08 49.26
C LEU A 71 -19.51 17.81 50.57
N GLY A 72 -20.07 17.12 51.56
CA GLY A 72 -20.27 17.68 52.89
C GLY A 72 -21.09 18.98 52.93
N GLY A 73 -22.03 19.17 52.00
CA GLY A 73 -22.86 20.38 51.87
C GLY A 73 -22.18 21.56 51.16
N LEU A 74 -20.99 21.37 50.61
CA LEU A 74 -20.27 22.37 49.80
C LEU A 74 -20.18 21.91 48.35
N ARG A 75 -20.19 22.87 47.41
CA ARG A 75 -20.09 22.59 45.96
C ARG A 75 -18.64 22.74 45.50
N HIS A 76 -18.00 21.62 45.18
CA HIS A 76 -16.63 21.53 44.66
C HIS A 76 -16.63 21.46 43.13
N TRP A 77 -15.51 21.80 42.50
CA TRP A 77 -15.28 21.61 41.05
C TRP A 77 -14.16 20.59 40.87
N LEU A 78 -14.54 19.34 40.60
CA LEU A 78 -13.64 18.19 40.57
C LEU A 78 -13.63 17.54 39.18
N ASP A 79 -12.49 17.01 38.76
CA ASP A 79 -12.40 16.15 37.60
C ASP A 79 -12.55 14.66 38.00
N ASP A 80 -12.63 13.75 37.02
CA ASP A 80 -12.82 12.31 37.29
C ASP A 80 -11.68 11.68 38.11
N VAL A 81 -10.45 12.21 38.02
CA VAL A 81 -9.32 11.72 38.83
C VAL A 81 -9.50 12.12 40.29
N ALA A 82 -9.90 13.35 40.57
CA ALA A 82 -10.17 13.82 41.92
C ALA A 82 -11.38 13.10 42.54
N ILE A 83 -12.46 12.88 41.79
CA ILE A 83 -13.64 12.13 42.27
C ILE A 83 -13.25 10.69 42.66
N ASN A 84 -12.47 10.01 41.82
CA ASN A 84 -11.96 8.67 42.14
C ASN A 84 -11.03 8.68 43.37
N THR A 85 -10.19 9.71 43.50
CA THR A 85 -9.29 9.88 44.66
C THR A 85 -10.09 10.09 45.94
N TYR A 86 -11.16 10.89 45.88
CA TYR A 86 -12.08 11.11 46.99
C TYR A 86 -12.69 9.78 47.47
N HIS A 87 -13.35 9.03 46.59
CA HIS A 87 -14.03 7.78 46.95
C HIS A 87 -13.09 6.72 47.52
N LYS A 88 -11.83 6.70 47.06
CA LYS A 88 -10.81 5.79 47.61
C LYS A 88 -10.33 6.22 48.99
N ARG A 89 -10.09 7.51 49.20
CA ARG A 89 -9.41 8.00 50.41
C ARG A 89 -10.35 8.39 51.54
N ILE A 90 -11.61 8.76 51.26
CA ILE A 90 -12.58 9.19 52.30
C ILE A 90 -12.74 8.18 53.44
N LYS A 91 -12.67 6.87 53.13
CA LYS A 91 -12.72 5.79 54.14
C LYS A 91 -11.55 5.82 55.11
N HIS A 92 -10.35 6.20 54.64
CA HIS A 92 -9.15 6.29 55.47
C HIS A 92 -9.22 7.49 56.43
N PHE A 93 -10.04 8.50 56.12
CA PHE A 93 -10.23 9.70 56.95
C PHE A 93 -11.49 9.63 57.84
N GLY A 94 -11.95 8.41 58.15
CA GLY A 94 -13.11 8.17 59.02
C GLY A 94 -14.44 8.71 58.44
N GLY A 95 -14.55 8.80 57.11
CA GLY A 95 -15.77 9.30 56.46
C GLY A 95 -15.94 10.83 56.50
N LYS A 96 -14.98 11.59 57.04
CA LYS A 96 -15.06 13.04 57.21
C LYS A 96 -14.15 13.78 56.21
N PHE A 97 -14.57 14.96 55.77
CA PHE A 97 -13.74 15.82 54.92
C PHE A 97 -12.67 16.53 55.78
N ARG A 98 -11.43 16.04 55.71
CA ARG A 98 -10.28 16.50 56.51
C ARG A 98 -9.23 17.19 55.64
N VAL A 99 -8.30 17.92 56.27
CA VAL A 99 -7.23 18.65 55.58
C VAL A 99 -6.41 17.73 54.68
N GLY A 100 -6.08 16.52 55.13
CA GLY A 100 -5.37 15.52 54.33
C GLY A 100 -6.09 15.12 53.05
N LEU A 101 -7.42 15.00 53.11
CA LEU A 101 -8.23 14.68 51.93
C LEU A 101 -8.29 15.86 50.96
N TYR A 102 -8.42 17.10 51.48
CA TYR A 102 -8.34 18.32 50.67
C TYR A 102 -7.00 18.41 49.94
N GLU A 103 -5.88 18.18 50.63
CA GLU A 103 -4.55 18.19 50.04
C GLU A 103 -4.35 17.10 48.99
N ALA A 104 -4.90 15.90 49.23
CA ALA A 104 -4.89 14.82 48.26
C ALA A 104 -5.67 15.16 46.97
N LEU A 105 -6.78 15.88 47.09
CA LEU A 105 -7.58 16.32 45.94
C LEU A 105 -6.93 17.47 45.18
N MET A 106 -6.22 18.38 45.87
CA MET A 106 -5.45 19.45 45.22
C MET A 106 -4.18 18.94 44.53
N ASN A 107 -3.67 17.77 44.92
CA ASN A 107 -2.43 17.19 44.40
C ASN A 107 -2.67 15.86 43.67
N THR A 108 -3.73 15.79 42.87
CA THR A 108 -3.98 14.63 42.00
C THR A 108 -2.90 14.49 40.93
N ARG A 109 -2.66 13.25 40.48
CA ARG A 109 -1.63 12.91 39.48
C ARG A 109 -1.70 13.69 38.16
N ASN A 110 -2.86 14.24 37.81
CA ASN A 110 -3.08 15.02 36.59
C ASN A 110 -3.02 16.54 36.80
N ASN A 111 -2.61 17.00 37.99
CA ASN A 111 -2.39 18.42 38.25
C ASN A 111 -1.17 18.91 37.44
N PHE A 112 -1.31 20.05 36.74
CA PHE A 112 -0.26 20.63 35.91
C PHE A 112 1.04 20.89 36.69
N ARG A 113 0.95 21.25 37.99
CA ARG A 113 2.12 21.43 38.85
C ARG A 113 2.91 20.13 39.05
N ILE A 114 2.20 19.02 39.24
CA ILE A 114 2.80 17.69 39.44
C ILE A 114 3.37 17.17 38.12
N LEU A 115 2.64 17.34 37.02
CA LEU A 115 3.11 17.00 35.68
C LEU A 115 4.39 17.77 35.33
N HIS A 116 4.47 19.08 35.63
CA HIS A 116 5.69 19.87 35.43
C HIS A 116 6.87 19.42 36.32
N GLN A 117 6.62 19.02 37.57
CA GLN A 117 7.66 18.49 38.45
C GLN A 117 8.16 17.12 37.99
N GLN A 118 7.27 16.23 37.55
CA GLN A 118 7.62 14.93 36.98
C GLN A 118 8.39 15.08 35.67
N HIS A 119 7.94 15.96 34.77
CA HIS A 119 8.68 16.27 33.54
C HIS A 119 10.08 16.85 33.82
N LYS A 120 10.26 17.64 34.89
CA LYS A 120 11.59 18.13 35.31
C LYS A 120 12.49 17.03 35.89
N GLN A 121 11.92 15.97 36.47
CA GLN A 121 12.69 14.81 36.94
C GLN A 121 13.00 13.83 35.79
N GLU A 122 12.14 13.73 34.78
CA GLU A 122 12.35 12.89 33.58
C GLU A 122 13.29 13.55 32.54
N THR A 123 13.50 14.87 32.58
CA THR A 123 14.38 15.61 31.64
C THR A 123 15.88 15.48 31.92
N HIS A 124 16.29 14.71 32.94
CA HIS A 124 17.69 14.26 33.08
C HIS A 124 18.04 13.04 32.22
N THR A 125 17.08 12.52 31.43
CA THR A 125 17.38 11.68 30.27
C THR A 125 17.42 12.54 29.02
N ALA A 126 18.57 12.49 28.31
CA ALA A 126 18.94 13.32 27.17
C ALA A 126 17.76 13.65 26.23
N GLU A 127 17.67 14.93 25.84
CA GLU A 127 16.76 15.41 24.79
C GLU A 127 16.93 14.55 23.53
N THR A 128 15.98 13.66 23.27
CA THR A 128 15.92 12.92 22.03
C THR A 128 15.61 13.92 20.91
N PRO A 129 16.46 14.05 19.87
CA PRO A 129 16.19 14.96 18.78
C PRO A 129 14.83 14.62 18.14
N ARG A 130 14.00 15.65 17.91
CA ARG A 130 12.70 15.48 17.23
C ARG A 130 12.94 14.80 15.88
N ARG A 131 12.34 13.63 15.71
CA ARG A 131 12.42 12.79 14.52
C ARG A 131 11.89 13.54 13.30
N ASP A 132 12.63 13.51 12.20
CA ASP A 132 12.20 14.11 10.93
C ASP A 132 11.05 13.30 10.33
N THR A 133 9.86 13.91 10.28
CA THR A 133 8.62 13.28 9.81
C THR A 133 8.44 13.35 8.30
N GLN A 134 9.38 13.95 7.55
CA GLN A 134 9.33 14.02 6.08
C GLN A 134 9.24 12.63 5.41
N PHE A 135 9.76 11.60 6.07
CA PHE A 135 9.82 10.22 5.56
C PHE A 135 8.79 9.29 6.21
N ASP A 136 7.93 9.83 7.07
CA ASP A 136 6.89 9.05 7.72
C ASP A 136 5.72 8.85 6.77
N ALA A 137 5.21 7.61 6.71
CA ALA A 137 4.19 7.19 5.78
C ALA A 137 2.99 6.58 6.51
N SER A 138 1.80 6.84 5.99
CA SER A 138 0.61 6.10 6.38
C SER A 138 0.56 4.74 5.69
N LEU A 139 0.16 3.68 6.41
CA LEU A 139 -0.08 2.37 5.78
C LEU A 139 -1.50 2.31 5.23
N ILE A 140 -1.63 1.96 3.95
CA ILE A 140 -2.91 1.67 3.30
C ILE A 140 -2.94 0.18 2.95
N ARG A 141 -4.05 -0.51 3.27
CA ARG A 141 -4.22 -1.93 2.97
C ARG A 141 -4.94 -2.09 1.64
N PHE A 142 -4.25 -2.70 0.67
CA PHE A 142 -4.82 -3.00 -0.64
C PHE A 142 -5.59 -4.32 -0.61
N GLY A 143 -6.64 -4.39 -1.44
CA GLY A 143 -7.52 -5.55 -1.57
C GLY A 143 -8.37 -5.86 -0.33
N HIS A 144 -8.13 -5.18 0.79
CA HIS A 144 -8.81 -5.40 2.05
C HIS A 144 -9.62 -4.17 2.40
N TYR A 145 -10.83 -4.12 1.88
CA TYR A 145 -11.77 -3.06 2.18
C TYR A 145 -12.42 -3.37 3.53
N LEU A 146 -12.45 -2.38 4.41
CA LEU A 146 -13.25 -2.47 5.62
C LEU A 146 -14.73 -2.41 5.21
N THR A 147 -15.30 -3.52 4.79
CA THR A 147 -16.74 -3.72 4.70
C THR A 147 -17.22 -4.12 6.09
N ARG A 148 -18.03 -3.24 6.70
CA ARG A 148 -18.76 -3.58 7.91
C ARG A 148 -20.12 -4.11 7.50
N GLU A 149 -20.57 -5.17 8.15
CA GLU A 149 -21.93 -5.68 7.98
C GLU A 149 -22.99 -4.71 8.52
N GLU A 150 -22.61 -3.73 9.36
CA GLU A 150 -23.53 -2.93 10.16
C GLU A 150 -23.30 -1.40 10.05
N ASN A 151 -24.40 -0.63 9.97
CA ASN A 151 -24.38 0.83 10.00
C ASN A 151 -24.01 1.36 11.40
N ARG A 152 -23.04 2.28 11.47
CA ARG A 152 -22.75 3.06 12.69
C ARG A 152 -23.54 4.35 12.73
N LEU A 153 -24.16 4.61 13.86
CA LEU A 153 -24.90 5.84 14.10
C LEU A 153 -24.08 6.77 14.98
N GLN A 154 -24.05 8.05 14.63
CA GLN A 154 -23.53 9.09 15.49
C GLN A 154 -24.54 9.35 16.62
N ILE A 155 -24.46 8.52 17.67
CA ILE A 155 -25.23 8.67 18.90
C ILE A 155 -24.27 9.21 19.95
N THR A 156 -24.56 10.40 20.45
CA THR A 156 -23.81 11.03 21.54
C THR A 156 -24.62 10.88 22.83
N THR A 157 -24.20 9.98 23.71
CA THR A 157 -24.80 9.75 25.02
C THR A 157 -23.71 9.54 26.08
N PRO A 158 -23.94 9.94 27.35
CA PRO A 158 -23.04 9.62 28.45
C PRO A 158 -22.87 8.11 28.61
N VAL A 159 -21.64 7.67 28.87
CA VAL A 159 -21.30 6.27 29.14
C VAL A 159 -20.38 6.21 30.36
N GLU A 160 -20.58 5.24 31.24
CA GLU A 160 -19.66 4.99 32.35
C GLU A 160 -18.89 3.70 32.10
N LEU A 161 -17.57 3.77 32.20
CA LEU A 161 -16.65 2.67 31.93
C LEU A 161 -16.04 2.19 33.24
N ALA A 162 -16.34 0.95 33.61
CA ALA A 162 -15.61 0.25 34.65
C ALA A 162 -14.33 -0.35 34.05
N LEU A 163 -13.18 0.19 34.43
CA LEU A 163 -11.86 -0.34 34.13
C LEU A 163 -11.46 -1.40 35.20
N PRO A 164 -10.48 -2.28 34.90
CA PRO A 164 -9.79 -3.11 35.88
C PRO A 164 -9.32 -2.29 37.10
N PHE A 165 -9.25 -2.92 38.27
CA PHE A 165 -8.92 -2.29 39.55
C PHE A 165 -9.96 -1.28 40.09
N LYS A 166 -11.25 -1.48 39.77
CA LYS A 166 -12.39 -0.70 40.30
C LYS A 166 -12.27 0.81 40.02
N GLN A 167 -11.76 1.19 38.84
CA GLN A 167 -11.76 2.59 38.41
C GLN A 167 -12.96 2.82 37.51
N THR A 168 -13.76 3.85 37.81
CA THR A 168 -14.88 4.26 36.96
C THR A 168 -14.49 5.52 36.21
N VAL A 169 -14.74 5.52 34.90
CA VAL A 169 -14.43 6.62 34.00
C VAL A 169 -15.71 7.06 33.31
N HIS A 170 -16.02 8.36 33.36
CA HIS A 170 -17.15 8.92 32.65
C HIS A 170 -16.69 9.36 31.25
N GLY A 171 -17.29 8.75 30.24
CA GLY A 171 -17.05 9.07 28.84
C GLY A 171 -18.33 9.50 28.13
N VAL A 172 -18.18 9.76 26.84
CA VAL A 172 -19.29 10.06 25.94
C VAL A 172 -19.13 9.21 24.68
N THR A 173 -20.22 8.64 24.18
CA THR A 173 -20.21 7.94 22.90
C THR A 173 -20.07 8.93 21.74
N SER A 174 -19.29 8.60 20.71
CA SER A 174 -19.28 9.33 19.44
C SER A 174 -20.02 8.56 18.36
N ASP A 175 -19.83 7.25 18.31
CA ASP A 175 -20.60 6.36 17.44
C ASP A 175 -20.88 5.03 18.15
N LEU A 176 -22.02 4.44 17.79
CA LEU A 176 -22.52 3.18 18.33
C LEU A 176 -23.03 2.29 17.18
N SER A 177 -22.69 0.99 17.23
CA SER A 177 -23.29 -0.08 16.42
C SER A 177 -23.66 -1.27 17.30
N CYS A 178 -24.33 -2.27 16.69
CA CYS A 178 -24.71 -3.50 17.36
C CYS A 178 -23.49 -4.36 17.77
N SER A 179 -22.32 -4.13 17.17
CA SER A 179 -21.09 -4.90 17.40
C SER A 179 -19.96 -4.10 18.05
N GLY A 180 -20.07 -2.77 18.13
CA GLY A 180 -18.95 -1.93 18.57
C GLY A 180 -19.33 -0.50 18.91
N ALA A 181 -18.35 0.23 19.44
CA ALA A 181 -18.55 1.62 19.87
C ALA A 181 -17.26 2.43 19.82
N LYS A 182 -17.40 3.75 19.74
CA LYS A 182 -16.31 4.72 19.92
C LYS A 182 -16.62 5.65 21.07
N PHE A 183 -15.77 5.66 22.10
CA PHE A 183 -15.97 6.46 23.32
C PHE A 183 -14.90 7.56 23.43
N LYS A 184 -15.32 8.79 23.74
CA LYS A 184 -14.47 9.87 24.23
C LYS A 184 -14.27 9.67 25.73
N VAL A 185 -13.03 9.58 26.18
CA VAL A 185 -12.68 9.34 27.59
C VAL A 185 -11.55 10.26 28.05
N PRO A 186 -11.44 10.61 29.34
CA PRO A 186 -10.35 11.41 29.86
C PRO A 186 -8.97 10.75 29.66
N SER A 187 -7.96 11.50 29.22
CA SER A 187 -6.62 10.98 28.97
C SER A 187 -5.84 10.60 30.24
N ALA A 188 -6.28 11.10 31.40
CA ALA A 188 -5.63 10.89 32.70
C ALA A 188 -5.71 9.44 33.24
N PHE A 189 -6.37 8.53 32.52
CA PHE A 189 -6.40 7.10 32.83
C PHE A 189 -5.57 6.29 31.84
N LYS A 190 -5.06 5.14 32.29
CA LYS A 190 -4.26 4.25 31.46
C LYS A 190 -5.16 3.23 30.77
N TYR A 191 -5.18 3.28 29.45
CA TYR A 191 -5.90 2.35 28.58
C TYR A 191 -4.88 1.51 27.80
N ASN A 192 -5.15 0.20 27.67
CA ASN A 192 -4.28 -0.70 26.92
C ASN A 192 -5.08 -1.39 25.81
N LEU A 193 -4.43 -1.67 24.67
CA LEU A 193 -5.01 -2.49 23.62
C LEU A 193 -5.31 -3.90 24.15
N GLY A 194 -6.46 -4.44 23.77
CA GLY A 194 -6.93 -5.76 24.18
C GLY A 194 -7.57 -5.81 25.57
N MET A 195 -7.61 -4.72 26.32
CA MET A 195 -8.22 -4.60 27.65
C MET A 195 -9.74 -4.72 27.58
N SER A 196 -10.34 -5.50 28.48
CA SER A 196 -11.79 -5.60 28.65
C SER A 196 -12.31 -4.55 29.61
N VAL A 197 -13.41 -3.89 29.23
CA VAL A 197 -14.08 -2.84 30.01
C VAL A 197 -15.58 -3.08 30.00
N LYS A 198 -16.27 -2.69 31.07
CA LYS A 198 -17.73 -2.79 31.16
C LYS A 198 -18.35 -1.40 31.06
N ALA A 199 -19.21 -1.20 30.07
CA ALA A 199 -19.81 0.09 29.73
C ALA A 199 -21.31 0.13 30.10
N THR A 200 -21.73 1.11 30.91
CA THR A 200 -23.14 1.36 31.24
C THR A 200 -23.65 2.61 30.53
N PHE A 201 -24.92 2.59 30.09
CA PHE A 201 -25.54 3.67 29.33
C PHE A 201 -26.74 4.23 30.08
N PRO A 202 -26.53 5.04 31.14
CA PRO A 202 -27.59 5.44 32.07
C PRO A 202 -28.72 6.19 31.37
N GLN A 203 -28.39 7.15 30.50
CA GLN A 203 -29.40 7.96 29.81
C GLN A 203 -30.20 7.15 28.77
N MET A 204 -29.56 6.19 28.09
CA MET A 204 -30.28 5.30 27.18
C MET A 204 -31.16 4.30 27.94
N ALA A 205 -30.69 3.78 29.08
CA ALA A 205 -31.47 2.88 29.93
C ALA A 205 -32.76 3.53 30.40
N GLU A 206 -32.71 4.80 30.81
CA GLU A 206 -33.87 5.58 31.20
C GLU A 206 -34.78 5.88 30.00
N LYS A 207 -34.22 6.36 28.90
CA LYS A 207 -35.00 6.74 27.70
C LYS A 207 -35.77 5.59 27.07
N PHE A 208 -35.20 4.38 27.07
CA PHE A 208 -35.78 3.20 26.43
C PHE A 208 -36.37 2.21 27.44
N SER A 209 -36.36 2.53 28.74
CA SER A 209 -36.82 1.66 29.82
C SER A 209 -36.20 0.25 29.79
N ASP A 210 -34.92 0.14 29.40
CA ASP A 210 -34.21 -1.14 29.32
C ASP A 210 -33.15 -1.26 30.45
N PRO A 211 -33.43 -2.02 31.51
CA PRO A 211 -32.51 -2.18 32.64
C PRO A 211 -31.21 -2.91 32.28
N ARG A 212 -31.14 -3.60 31.13
CA ARG A 212 -29.90 -4.27 30.68
C ARG A 212 -28.80 -3.26 30.34
N LEU A 213 -29.18 -2.08 29.83
CA LEU A 213 -28.23 -0.99 29.53
C LEU A 213 -27.61 -0.38 30.79
N ALA A 214 -28.34 -0.42 31.91
CA ALA A 214 -27.83 -0.02 33.23
C ALA A 214 -26.96 -1.10 33.89
N LYS A 215 -27.21 -2.38 33.62
CA LYS A 215 -26.38 -3.50 34.12
C LYS A 215 -24.99 -3.54 33.48
N GLY A 216 -24.84 -2.95 32.29
CA GLY A 216 -23.58 -2.74 31.57
C GLY A 216 -23.21 -3.85 30.60
N VAL A 217 -22.64 -3.45 29.46
CA VAL A 217 -22.25 -4.28 28.32
C VAL A 217 -20.72 -4.42 28.30
N GLU A 218 -20.21 -5.62 28.02
CA GLU A 218 -18.76 -5.86 27.97
C GLU A 218 -18.18 -5.52 26.61
N TYR A 219 -17.06 -4.80 26.63
CA TYR A 219 -16.32 -4.38 25.45
C TYR A 219 -14.84 -4.71 25.59
N ARG A 220 -14.16 -4.91 24.46
CA ARG A 220 -12.70 -5.00 24.36
C ARG A 220 -12.14 -3.82 23.57
N ILE A 221 -11.10 -3.17 24.11
CA ILE A 221 -10.40 -2.07 23.44
C ILE A 221 -9.60 -2.62 22.25
N LEU A 222 -9.94 -2.19 21.04
CA LEU A 222 -9.22 -2.54 19.80
C LEU A 222 -8.30 -1.42 19.31
N GLY A 223 -8.57 -0.18 19.70
CA GLY A 223 -7.78 0.99 19.28
C GLY A 223 -7.88 2.12 20.30
N ILE A 224 -6.82 2.90 20.40
CA ILE A 224 -6.73 4.11 21.22
C ILE A 224 -6.19 5.20 20.29
N ASP A 225 -7.00 6.22 20.02
CA ASP A 225 -6.60 7.34 19.18
C ASP A 225 -6.40 8.58 20.07
N ASP A 226 -5.18 9.14 20.05
CA ASP A 226 -4.86 10.38 20.73
C ASP A 226 -5.34 11.59 19.91
N ASN A 227 -5.70 12.67 20.60
CA ASN A 227 -6.07 13.91 19.92
C ASN A 227 -4.87 14.87 19.86
N LYS A 228 -4.42 15.19 18.65
CA LYS A 228 -3.21 16.00 18.41
C LYS A 228 -3.33 17.44 18.93
N ASP A 229 -4.55 17.97 19.02
CA ASP A 229 -4.80 19.37 19.40
C ASP A 229 -5.19 19.54 20.87
N ASN A 230 -5.58 18.46 21.56
CA ASN A 230 -6.05 18.53 22.94
C ASN A 230 -5.82 17.19 23.67
N ASP A 231 -4.81 17.18 24.53
CA ASP A 231 -4.34 15.99 25.23
C ASP A 231 -5.13 15.66 26.52
N SER A 232 -6.31 16.29 26.71
CA SER A 232 -7.18 16.03 27.87
C SER A 232 -8.10 14.83 27.70
N PHE A 233 -8.24 14.30 26.49
CA PHE A 233 -9.08 13.15 26.20
C PHE A 233 -8.49 12.23 25.14
N LYS A 234 -8.91 10.97 25.15
CA LYS A 234 -8.56 9.93 24.18
C LYS A 234 -9.84 9.36 23.57
N TRP A 235 -9.73 8.81 22.37
CA TRP A 235 -10.79 8.04 21.75
C TRP A 235 -10.51 6.55 21.88
N LEU A 236 -11.44 5.80 22.46
CA LEU A 236 -11.38 4.35 22.52
C LEU A 236 -12.24 3.74 21.41
N ARG A 237 -11.67 2.85 20.60
CA ARG A 237 -12.39 2.00 19.65
C ARG A 237 -12.61 0.64 20.28
N LEU A 238 -13.86 0.24 20.42
CA LEU A 238 -14.27 -0.90 21.23
C LEU A 238 -15.14 -1.88 20.44
N LYS A 239 -14.99 -3.18 20.72
CA LYS A 239 -15.84 -4.26 20.20
C LYS A 239 -16.60 -4.93 21.34
N ILE A 240 -17.90 -5.14 21.17
CA ILE A 240 -18.72 -5.87 22.15
C ILE A 240 -18.23 -7.31 22.26
N THR A 241 -18.11 -7.81 23.49
CA THR A 241 -17.76 -9.21 23.79
C THR A 241 -18.90 -9.98 24.47
N SER A 242 -19.91 -9.29 24.99
CA SER A 242 -21.11 -9.89 25.60
C SER A 242 -22.30 -9.92 24.63
N ASP A 243 -23.47 -10.36 25.12
CA ASP A 243 -24.73 -10.22 24.39
C ASP A 243 -24.98 -8.76 23.95
N ASN A 244 -25.41 -8.58 22.70
CA ASN A 244 -25.62 -7.29 22.06
C ASN A 244 -27.10 -6.92 21.85
N THR A 245 -28.04 -7.78 22.27
CA THR A 245 -29.48 -7.57 22.04
C THR A 245 -29.99 -6.23 22.58
N ALA A 246 -29.58 -5.84 23.79
CA ALA A 246 -29.99 -4.59 24.42
C ALA A 246 -29.53 -3.34 23.63
N ILE A 247 -28.27 -3.35 23.15
CA ILE A 247 -27.73 -2.26 22.33
C ILE A 247 -28.40 -2.21 20.96
N LYS A 248 -28.61 -3.37 20.33
CA LYS A 248 -29.31 -3.46 19.05
C LYS A 248 -30.73 -2.89 19.13
N GLN A 249 -31.51 -3.29 20.14
CA GLN A 249 -32.87 -2.79 20.34
C GLN A 249 -32.89 -1.28 20.62
N ALA A 250 -31.96 -0.78 21.43
CA ALA A 250 -31.86 0.65 21.71
C ALA A 250 -31.47 1.47 20.47
N ILE A 251 -30.61 0.94 19.61
CA ILE A 251 -30.26 1.54 18.32
C ILE A 251 -31.47 1.56 17.37
N GLU A 252 -32.19 0.44 17.23
CA GLU A 252 -33.38 0.35 16.37
C GLU A 252 -34.50 1.28 16.84
N GLN A 253 -34.75 1.36 18.15
CA GLN A 253 -35.71 2.31 18.72
C GLN A 253 -35.27 3.76 18.52
N SER A 254 -33.98 4.05 18.70
CA SER A 254 -33.43 5.38 18.43
C SER A 254 -33.64 5.79 16.96
N LEU A 255 -33.43 4.87 16.01
CA LEU A 255 -33.64 5.11 14.58
C LEU A 255 -35.10 5.40 14.24
N ARG A 256 -36.05 4.62 14.80
CA ARG A 256 -37.49 4.83 14.61
C ARG A 256 -37.98 6.18 15.16
N GLN A 257 -37.40 6.63 16.27
CA GLN A 257 -37.75 7.92 16.87
C GLN A 257 -37.05 9.10 16.18
N SER A 258 -35.91 8.88 15.52
CA SER A 258 -35.07 9.93 14.92
C SER A 258 -35.22 10.00 13.40
N HIS A 259 -36.43 10.17 12.86
CA HIS A 259 -36.61 10.25 11.39
C HIS A 259 -35.89 11.44 10.70
N HIS A 260 -35.39 12.44 11.44
CA HIS A 260 -34.76 13.64 10.84
C HIS A 260 -33.40 14.11 11.42
N ARG A 261 -32.79 13.45 12.41
CA ARG A 261 -31.59 14.02 13.09
C ARG A 261 -30.35 13.15 13.21
N THR A 262 -30.40 11.86 12.88
CA THR A 262 -29.21 11.00 13.04
C THR A 262 -28.40 10.97 11.75
N LYS A 263 -27.29 11.71 11.71
CA LYS A 263 -26.35 11.69 10.58
C LYS A 263 -25.71 10.30 10.49
N LYS A 264 -25.81 9.66 9.32
CA LYS A 264 -25.08 8.42 9.03
C LYS A 264 -23.58 8.72 9.03
N ASN A 265 -22.78 7.84 9.63
CA ASN A 265 -21.34 7.95 9.58
C ASN A 265 -20.84 7.41 8.23
N HIS A 266 -20.25 8.27 7.39
CA HIS A 266 -19.67 7.87 6.09
C HIS A 266 -18.14 7.72 6.14
N GLU A 267 -17.50 7.68 7.31
CA GLU A 267 -16.03 7.51 7.38
C GLU A 267 -15.55 6.26 6.66
N ASP A 268 -16.30 5.15 6.72
CA ASP A 268 -15.93 3.91 6.03
C ASP A 268 -15.96 4.09 4.50
N GLU A 269 -16.94 4.84 3.97
CA GLU A 269 -17.00 5.18 2.53
C GLU A 269 -15.84 6.08 2.12
N VAL A 270 -15.46 7.04 2.98
CA VAL A 270 -14.28 7.90 2.76
C VAL A 270 -13.00 7.07 2.77
N ILE A 271 -12.83 6.15 3.73
CA ILE A 271 -11.66 5.26 3.79
C ILE A 271 -11.62 4.35 2.57
N LYS A 272 -12.77 3.77 2.18
CA LYS A 272 -12.88 2.92 0.98
C LYS A 272 -12.53 3.69 -0.29
N ALA A 273 -13.07 4.89 -0.47
CA ALA A 273 -12.75 5.76 -1.59
C ALA A 273 -11.27 6.16 -1.60
N ARG A 274 -10.70 6.48 -0.43
CA ARG A 274 -9.28 6.76 -0.26
C ARG A 274 -8.42 5.57 -0.69
N THR A 275 -8.68 4.38 -0.15
CA THR A 275 -7.96 3.14 -0.51
C THR A 275 -8.05 2.87 -2.00
N LYS A 276 -9.26 2.88 -2.58
CA LYS A 276 -9.45 2.66 -4.02
C LYS A 276 -8.70 3.67 -4.88
N GLY A 277 -8.66 4.95 -4.49
CA GLY A 277 -7.91 5.94 -5.25
C GLY A 277 -6.41 5.66 -5.29
N TYR A 278 -5.81 5.25 -4.17
CA TYR A 278 -4.42 4.80 -4.14
C TYR A 278 -4.22 3.49 -4.93
N GLU A 279 -5.16 2.55 -4.86
CA GLU A 279 -5.10 1.30 -5.64
C GLU A 279 -5.11 1.58 -7.14
N HIS A 280 -6.06 2.38 -7.65
CA HIS A 280 -6.12 2.73 -9.06
C HIS A 280 -4.90 3.54 -9.50
N CYS A 281 -4.40 4.45 -8.65
CA CYS A 281 -3.16 5.17 -8.93
C CYS A 281 -1.98 4.20 -9.03
N PHE A 282 -1.85 3.23 -8.12
CA PHE A 282 -0.81 2.21 -8.18
C PHE A 282 -0.91 1.36 -9.45
N LEU A 283 -2.08 0.78 -9.72
CA LEU A 283 -2.28 -0.15 -10.83
C LEU A 283 -2.01 0.50 -12.20
N LYS A 284 -2.35 1.79 -12.34
CA LYS A 284 -2.03 2.56 -13.55
C LYS A 284 -0.52 2.75 -13.77
N HIS A 285 0.25 2.78 -12.69
CA HIS A 285 1.67 3.14 -12.71
C HIS A 285 2.61 1.97 -12.34
N THR A 286 2.08 0.76 -12.16
CA THR A 286 2.90 -0.38 -11.76
C THR A 286 3.93 -0.73 -12.83
N SER A 287 5.15 -1.05 -12.39
CA SER A 287 6.26 -1.43 -13.29
C SER A 287 6.39 -2.94 -13.49
N SER A 288 5.68 -3.73 -12.69
CA SER A 288 5.53 -5.18 -12.92
C SER A 288 4.45 -5.44 -13.96
N MET A 289 4.54 -6.56 -14.68
CA MET A 289 3.54 -6.99 -15.67
C MET A 289 2.69 -8.14 -15.11
N PRO A 290 1.41 -7.88 -14.76
CA PRO A 290 0.47 -8.92 -14.38
C PRO A 290 0.09 -9.81 -15.56
N MET A 291 -0.05 -11.10 -15.31
CA MET A 291 -0.32 -12.15 -16.28
C MET A 291 -1.40 -13.08 -15.73
N PHE A 292 -2.33 -13.53 -16.59
CA PHE A 292 -3.46 -14.37 -16.19
C PHE A 292 -3.47 -15.64 -17.02
N PHE A 293 -3.58 -16.79 -16.34
CA PHE A 293 -3.38 -18.10 -16.94
C PHE A 293 -4.63 -18.95 -16.86
N ALA A 294 -4.90 -19.70 -17.93
CA ALA A 294 -5.84 -20.81 -18.00
C ALA A 294 -5.05 -22.12 -18.02
N GLY A 295 -4.90 -22.76 -16.87
CA GLY A 295 -3.97 -23.87 -16.68
C GLY A 295 -2.52 -23.40 -16.94
N ASN A 296 -1.91 -23.93 -18.01
CA ASN A 296 -0.55 -23.56 -18.45
C ASN A 296 -0.53 -22.50 -19.56
N LYS A 297 -1.70 -22.10 -20.08
CA LYS A 297 -1.80 -21.14 -21.19
C LYS A 297 -1.93 -19.72 -20.65
N LEU A 298 -1.11 -18.80 -21.16
CA LEU A 298 -1.26 -17.38 -20.90
C LEU A 298 -2.41 -16.82 -21.74
N GLU A 299 -3.42 -16.23 -21.08
CA GLU A 299 -4.59 -15.64 -21.75
C GLU A 299 -4.51 -14.12 -21.81
N TYR A 300 -4.09 -13.47 -20.73
CA TYR A 300 -4.07 -12.01 -20.63
C TYR A 300 -2.78 -11.49 -19.99
N CYS A 301 -2.32 -10.33 -20.46
CA CYS A 301 -1.28 -9.53 -19.82
C CYS A 301 -1.79 -8.10 -19.63
N LEU A 302 -1.62 -7.53 -18.43
CA LEU A 302 -2.00 -6.14 -18.17
C LEU A 302 -0.81 -5.21 -18.39
N LEU A 303 -1.00 -4.23 -19.26
CA LEU A 303 0.00 -3.25 -19.64
C LEU A 303 -0.27 -1.87 -19.03
N THR A 304 0.81 -1.23 -18.62
CA THR A 304 0.91 0.18 -18.27
C THR A 304 1.97 0.83 -19.17
N GLU A 305 2.05 2.15 -19.14
CA GLU A 305 3.13 2.88 -19.82
C GLU A 305 4.53 2.52 -19.26
N HIS A 306 4.61 1.98 -18.04
CA HIS A 306 5.86 1.71 -17.34
C HIS A 306 6.26 0.23 -17.29
N ASN A 307 5.42 -0.69 -17.76
CA ASN A 307 5.73 -2.11 -17.87
C ASN A 307 5.68 -2.63 -19.33
N ARG A 308 5.19 -1.83 -20.28
CA ARG A 308 5.02 -2.21 -21.69
C ARG A 308 6.32 -2.71 -22.32
N HIS A 309 7.47 -2.17 -21.92
CA HIS A 309 8.77 -2.61 -22.41
C HIS A 309 9.06 -4.08 -22.11
N ILE A 310 8.48 -4.65 -21.04
CA ILE A 310 8.59 -6.06 -20.70
C ILE A 310 7.90 -6.91 -21.77
N TRP A 311 6.69 -6.53 -22.19
CA TRP A 311 5.94 -7.18 -23.27
C TRP A 311 6.65 -7.03 -24.62
N ASP A 312 7.05 -5.80 -24.95
CA ASP A 312 7.69 -5.47 -26.23
C ASP A 312 9.05 -6.20 -26.40
N HIS A 313 9.76 -6.49 -25.30
CA HIS A 313 11.00 -7.29 -25.34
C HIS A 313 10.78 -8.68 -25.92
N TRP A 314 9.63 -9.29 -25.68
CA TRP A 314 9.27 -10.64 -26.16
C TRP A 314 8.62 -10.63 -27.53
N HIS A 315 8.99 -9.68 -28.39
CA HIS A 315 8.60 -9.64 -29.80
C HIS A 315 9.76 -10.04 -30.70
N ASP A 316 9.50 -10.95 -31.63
CA ASP A 316 10.50 -11.33 -32.62
C ASP A 316 10.63 -10.27 -33.75
N GLU A 317 11.47 -10.54 -34.75
CA GLU A 317 11.70 -9.61 -35.86
C GLU A 317 10.46 -9.39 -36.75
N ARG A 318 9.40 -10.21 -36.61
CA ARG A 318 8.10 -10.04 -37.28
C ARG A 318 7.14 -9.17 -36.46
N ASN A 319 7.58 -8.70 -35.29
CA ASN A 319 6.76 -8.07 -34.26
C ASN A 319 5.65 -9.00 -33.76
N GLN A 320 5.94 -10.30 -33.64
CA GLN A 320 5.02 -11.28 -33.08
C GLN A 320 5.38 -11.58 -31.62
N PRO A 321 4.39 -11.64 -30.71
CA PRO A 321 4.66 -11.98 -29.31
C PRO A 321 5.06 -13.46 -29.20
N VAL A 322 6.17 -13.74 -28.54
CA VAL A 322 6.70 -15.10 -28.30
C VAL A 322 6.89 -15.40 -26.81
N ILE A 323 6.28 -14.58 -25.94
CA ILE A 323 6.37 -14.70 -24.48
C ILE A 323 5.84 -16.03 -23.93
N ASN A 324 4.99 -16.74 -24.67
CA ASN A 324 4.52 -18.08 -24.31
C ASN A 324 5.69 -19.08 -24.14
N HIS A 325 6.83 -18.86 -24.77
CA HIS A 325 8.01 -19.70 -24.59
C HIS A 325 8.81 -19.36 -23.32
N LEU A 326 8.70 -18.13 -22.80
CA LEU A 326 9.14 -17.79 -21.43
C LEU A 326 8.26 -18.51 -20.39
N LEU A 327 7.03 -18.88 -20.74
CA LEU A 327 6.07 -19.48 -19.82
C LEU A 327 5.78 -20.91 -20.24
N SER A 328 6.85 -21.71 -20.39
CA SER A 328 6.75 -23.09 -20.86
C SER A 328 5.85 -23.94 -19.98
N THR A 329 5.24 -24.98 -20.57
CA THR A 329 4.38 -25.93 -19.86
C THR A 329 5.09 -26.56 -18.65
N GLU A 330 6.38 -26.88 -18.78
CA GLU A 330 7.20 -27.46 -17.71
C GLU A 330 7.40 -26.48 -16.54
N ARG A 331 7.69 -25.22 -16.86
CA ARG A 331 7.85 -24.16 -15.87
C ARG A 331 6.54 -23.88 -15.14
N MET A 332 5.43 -23.79 -15.87
CA MET A 332 4.10 -23.58 -15.29
C MET A 332 3.62 -24.78 -14.47
N ALA A 333 3.94 -26.02 -14.87
CA ALA A 333 3.62 -27.20 -14.07
C ALA A 333 4.32 -27.20 -12.70
N THR A 334 5.52 -26.59 -12.62
CA THR A 334 6.27 -26.44 -11.37
C THR A 334 5.74 -25.27 -10.54
N LEU A 335 5.53 -24.10 -11.18
CA LEU A 335 5.10 -22.88 -10.50
C LEU A 335 3.63 -22.93 -10.05
N GLY A 336 2.76 -23.54 -10.85
CA GLY A 336 1.32 -23.71 -10.60
C GLY A 336 0.97 -25.06 -9.96
N LYS A 337 1.93 -25.73 -9.32
CA LYS A 337 1.69 -27.02 -8.67
C LYS A 337 0.61 -26.89 -7.59
N ALA A 338 -0.40 -27.75 -7.65
CA ALA A 338 -1.51 -27.76 -6.70
C ALA A 338 -1.03 -27.84 -5.24
N GLY A 339 -1.66 -27.06 -4.35
CA GLY A 339 -1.36 -26.97 -2.93
C GLY A 339 -0.36 -25.86 -2.54
N LEU A 340 0.28 -25.19 -3.50
CA LEU A 340 1.11 -24.01 -3.25
C LEU A 340 0.25 -22.75 -3.14
N LYS A 341 0.43 -21.94 -2.10
CA LYS A 341 -0.20 -20.60 -1.99
C LYS A 341 0.41 -19.59 -2.94
N GLN A 342 1.70 -19.75 -3.23
CA GLN A 342 2.43 -18.98 -4.23
C GLN A 342 3.72 -19.74 -4.55
N CYS A 343 4.27 -19.52 -5.75
CA CYS A 343 5.60 -19.99 -6.14
C CYS A 343 6.34 -18.88 -6.87
N SER A 344 7.65 -18.74 -6.63
CA SER A 344 8.46 -17.70 -7.27
C SER A 344 9.77 -18.27 -7.77
N THR A 345 10.23 -17.77 -8.92
CA THR A 345 11.53 -18.16 -9.49
C THR A 345 12.19 -16.98 -10.21
N LEU A 346 13.53 -16.98 -10.21
CA LEU A 346 14.34 -16.08 -11.03
C LEU A 346 14.51 -16.70 -12.41
N ILE A 347 14.35 -15.88 -13.45
CA ILE A 347 14.53 -16.26 -14.85
C ILE A 347 15.55 -15.33 -15.47
N TYR A 348 16.54 -15.93 -16.10
CA TYR A 348 17.54 -15.23 -16.89
C TYR A 348 17.22 -15.38 -18.37
N SER A 349 17.33 -14.30 -19.14
CA SER A 349 17.09 -14.37 -20.58
C SER A 349 17.99 -13.43 -21.37
N PHE A 350 18.19 -13.78 -22.64
CA PHE A 350 18.81 -12.91 -23.62
C PHE A 350 18.33 -13.26 -25.03
N CYS A 351 18.51 -12.33 -25.96
CA CYS A 351 18.24 -12.53 -27.38
C CYS A 351 19.55 -12.54 -28.17
N HIS A 352 19.66 -13.48 -29.11
CA HIS A 352 20.73 -13.55 -30.09
C HIS A 352 20.17 -13.36 -31.50
N GLU A 353 20.65 -12.34 -32.20
CA GLU A 353 20.34 -12.14 -33.60
C GLU A 353 21.29 -12.95 -34.48
N HIS A 354 20.72 -13.75 -35.39
CA HIS A 354 21.49 -14.49 -36.39
C HIS A 354 20.70 -14.63 -37.68
N SER A 355 21.36 -14.41 -38.83
CA SER A 355 20.72 -14.43 -40.14
C SER A 355 19.45 -13.57 -40.18
N GLN A 356 19.54 -12.39 -39.53
CA GLN A 356 18.46 -11.41 -39.36
C GLN A 356 17.17 -12.00 -38.74
N LYS A 357 17.30 -13.02 -37.89
CA LYS A 357 16.21 -13.58 -37.06
C LYS A 357 16.58 -13.43 -35.59
N SER A 358 15.57 -13.25 -34.76
CA SER A 358 15.73 -13.17 -33.31
C SER A 358 15.57 -14.55 -32.67
N PHE A 359 16.57 -15.00 -31.92
CA PHE A 359 16.54 -16.25 -31.14
C PHE A 359 16.61 -15.94 -29.65
N PHE A 360 15.52 -16.21 -28.95
CA PHE A 360 15.41 -16.02 -27.51
C PHE A 360 15.93 -17.23 -26.74
N TYR A 361 16.57 -16.95 -25.61
CA TYR A 361 16.99 -17.94 -24.63
C TYR A 361 16.43 -17.55 -23.27
N SER A 362 15.89 -18.52 -22.52
CA SER A 362 15.51 -18.30 -21.12
C SER A 362 15.79 -19.52 -20.27
N ALA A 363 16.27 -19.33 -19.05
CA ALA A 363 16.42 -20.40 -18.08
C ALA A 363 16.02 -19.92 -16.69
N ALA A 364 15.13 -20.66 -16.03
CA ALA A 364 14.82 -20.42 -14.62
C ALA A 364 15.93 -20.99 -13.74
N LEU A 365 16.13 -20.41 -12.56
CA LEU A 365 17.21 -20.82 -11.64
C LEU A 365 17.23 -22.34 -11.34
N PRO A 366 16.08 -23.02 -11.13
CA PRO A 366 16.06 -24.47 -10.87
C PRO A 366 16.29 -25.35 -12.10
N GLU A 367 16.29 -24.79 -13.31
CA GLU A 367 16.40 -25.55 -14.58
C GLU A 367 17.85 -25.80 -15.00
N MET A 368 18.82 -25.21 -14.30
CA MET A 368 20.24 -25.25 -14.66
C MET A 368 21.08 -25.91 -13.58
N THR A 369 22.09 -26.68 -14.00
CA THR A 369 23.23 -27.00 -13.14
C THR A 369 24.08 -25.75 -12.87
N MET A 370 24.99 -25.83 -11.90
CA MET A 370 25.88 -24.71 -11.57
C MET A 370 26.74 -24.27 -12.77
N GLU A 371 27.30 -25.22 -13.52
CA GLU A 371 28.14 -24.94 -14.69
C GLU A 371 27.32 -24.37 -15.86
N GLU A 372 26.12 -24.89 -16.12
CA GLU A 372 25.22 -24.34 -17.14
C GLU A 372 24.79 -22.92 -16.79
N ARG A 373 24.49 -22.65 -15.52
CA ARG A 373 24.15 -21.31 -15.04
C ARG A 373 25.29 -20.33 -15.26
N GLN A 374 26.52 -20.70 -14.87
CA GLN A 374 27.69 -19.88 -15.10
C GLN A 374 27.92 -19.64 -16.61
N LEU A 375 27.71 -20.65 -17.45
CA LEU A 375 27.84 -20.51 -18.91
C LEU A 375 26.78 -19.56 -19.47
N PHE A 376 25.52 -19.73 -19.05
CA PHE A 376 24.39 -18.89 -19.47
C PHE A 376 24.65 -17.42 -19.10
N TRP A 377 25.15 -17.17 -17.88
CA TRP A 377 25.55 -15.83 -17.43
C TRP A 377 26.70 -15.26 -18.24
N HIS A 378 27.77 -16.02 -18.49
CA HIS A 378 28.91 -15.56 -19.28
C HIS A 378 28.57 -15.22 -20.73
N VAL A 379 27.64 -15.96 -21.34
CA VAL A 379 27.19 -15.73 -22.72
C VAL A 379 26.16 -14.61 -22.79
N GLY A 380 25.22 -14.58 -21.85
CA GLY A 380 24.09 -13.67 -21.84
C GLY A 380 24.44 -12.27 -21.33
N ALA A 381 25.14 -12.16 -20.20
CA ALA A 381 25.40 -10.89 -19.52
C ALA A 381 26.38 -9.95 -20.27
N VAL A 382 26.89 -10.32 -21.43
CA VAL A 382 27.64 -9.40 -22.32
C VAL A 382 26.69 -8.67 -23.28
N ARG A 383 25.47 -9.17 -23.45
CA ARG A 383 24.52 -8.67 -24.45
C ARG A 383 23.63 -7.58 -23.86
N ASN A 384 23.30 -6.58 -24.66
CA ASN A 384 22.34 -5.53 -24.28
C ASN A 384 20.92 -6.08 -24.09
N SER A 385 20.64 -7.26 -24.66
CA SER A 385 19.38 -8.00 -24.50
C SER A 385 19.30 -8.81 -23.21
N TRP A 386 20.33 -8.81 -22.36
CA TRP A 386 20.30 -9.50 -21.07
C TRP A 386 19.17 -8.98 -20.19
N ARG A 387 18.35 -9.89 -19.69
CA ARG A 387 17.27 -9.58 -18.75
C ARG A 387 17.30 -10.55 -17.59
N VAL A 388 16.93 -10.02 -16.44
CA VAL A 388 16.75 -10.77 -15.19
C VAL A 388 15.36 -10.46 -14.72
N SER A 389 14.53 -11.48 -14.57
CA SER A 389 13.14 -11.30 -14.17
C SER A 389 12.79 -12.24 -13.04
N ARG A 390 11.86 -11.81 -12.19
CA ARG A 390 11.21 -12.69 -11.23
C ARG A 390 9.79 -12.94 -11.68
N LEU A 391 9.42 -14.20 -11.75
CA LEU A 391 8.04 -14.61 -11.94
C LEU A 391 7.52 -15.14 -10.61
N THR A 392 6.45 -14.54 -10.08
CA THR A 392 5.69 -15.08 -8.95
C THR A 392 4.29 -15.47 -9.42
N VAL A 393 3.87 -16.69 -9.14
CA VAL A 393 2.57 -17.25 -9.54
C VAL A 393 1.74 -17.56 -8.30
N TYR A 394 0.46 -17.19 -8.36
CA TYR A 394 -0.57 -17.41 -7.34
C TYR A 394 -1.71 -18.22 -7.94
N PRO A 395 -2.21 -19.28 -7.28
CA PRO A 395 -3.47 -19.88 -7.65
C PRO A 395 -4.62 -18.89 -7.40
N ILE A 396 -5.63 -18.92 -8.26
CA ILE A 396 -6.87 -18.20 -8.03
C ILE A 396 -7.75 -19.06 -7.11
N GLU A 397 -8.08 -18.54 -5.93
CA GLU A 397 -8.95 -19.22 -4.97
C GLU A 397 -10.42 -19.06 -5.38
N GLN A 398 -11.26 -20.04 -5.01
CA GLN A 398 -12.68 -20.04 -5.36
C GLN A 398 -13.42 -18.82 -4.80
N ASP A 399 -13.11 -18.42 -3.56
CA ASP A 399 -13.70 -17.23 -2.92
C ASP A 399 -13.45 -15.96 -3.76
N CYS A 400 -12.28 -15.86 -4.41
CA CYS A 400 -11.97 -14.74 -5.30
C CYS A 400 -12.84 -14.78 -6.56
N LEU A 401 -13.09 -15.96 -7.13
CA LEU A 401 -14.00 -16.11 -8.26
C LEU A 401 -15.43 -15.73 -7.87
N ASP A 402 -15.91 -16.17 -6.70
CA ASP A 402 -17.26 -15.89 -6.22
C ASP A 402 -17.51 -14.38 -6.01
N GLU A 403 -16.56 -13.66 -5.39
CA GLU A 403 -16.62 -12.19 -5.28
C GLU A 403 -16.66 -11.49 -6.66
N LEU A 404 -15.94 -12.03 -7.64
CA LEU A 404 -15.94 -11.49 -9.00
C LEU A 404 -17.28 -11.73 -9.72
N GLN A 405 -17.98 -12.84 -9.44
CA GLN A 405 -19.32 -13.07 -10.00
C GLN A 405 -20.32 -11.99 -9.56
N GLU A 406 -20.21 -11.51 -8.32
CA GLU A 406 -21.06 -10.42 -7.82
C GLU A 406 -20.77 -9.08 -8.51
N ILE A 407 -19.50 -8.83 -8.85
CA ILE A 407 -19.04 -7.55 -9.43
C ILE A 407 -19.27 -7.50 -10.94
N ALA A 408 -19.05 -8.62 -11.63
CA ALA A 408 -19.06 -8.71 -13.09
C ALA A 408 -19.76 -10.01 -13.56
N PRO A 409 -21.09 -10.14 -13.33
CA PRO A 409 -21.83 -11.37 -13.61
C PRO A 409 -21.81 -11.78 -15.09
N GLU A 410 -21.69 -10.82 -16.01
CA GLU A 410 -21.62 -11.09 -17.46
C GLU A 410 -20.26 -11.67 -17.91
N MET A 411 -19.26 -11.67 -17.04
CA MET A 411 -17.89 -12.10 -17.35
C MET A 411 -17.50 -13.44 -16.70
N VAL A 412 -18.42 -14.07 -15.96
CA VAL A 412 -18.16 -15.30 -15.18
C VAL A 412 -17.62 -16.43 -16.05
N ASP A 413 -18.19 -16.66 -17.23
CA ASP A 413 -17.75 -17.73 -18.12
C ASP A 413 -16.31 -17.51 -18.61
N LYS A 414 -15.88 -16.25 -18.80
CA LYS A 414 -14.52 -15.92 -19.23
C LYS A 414 -13.52 -15.98 -18.08
N LEU A 415 -13.93 -15.58 -16.87
CA LEU A 415 -13.07 -15.52 -15.70
C LEU A 415 -12.91 -16.87 -15.00
N SER A 416 -13.94 -17.73 -15.03
CA SER A 416 -13.93 -19.06 -14.42
C SER A 416 -12.90 -20.02 -15.01
N VAL A 417 -12.43 -19.75 -16.23
CA VAL A 417 -11.37 -20.52 -16.90
C VAL A 417 -9.97 -20.17 -16.36
N LEU A 418 -9.82 -19.01 -15.70
CA LEU A 418 -8.54 -18.57 -15.16
C LEU A 418 -8.22 -19.37 -13.89
N THR A 419 -7.00 -19.92 -13.84
CA THR A 419 -6.52 -20.75 -12.72
C THR A 419 -5.41 -20.09 -11.91
N HIS A 420 -4.59 -19.23 -12.53
CA HIS A 420 -3.49 -18.57 -11.84
C HIS A 420 -3.30 -17.11 -12.27
N ILE A 421 -2.70 -16.32 -11.36
CA ILE A 421 -2.19 -14.97 -11.61
C ILE A 421 -0.67 -15.03 -11.49
N GLY A 422 0.05 -14.55 -12.50
CA GLY A 422 1.48 -14.32 -12.47
C GLY A 422 1.83 -12.85 -12.39
N ILE A 423 2.88 -12.50 -11.66
CA ILE A 423 3.48 -11.17 -11.65
C ILE A 423 4.91 -11.31 -12.16
N LEU A 424 5.17 -10.76 -13.35
CA LEU A 424 6.51 -10.70 -13.93
C LEU A 424 7.17 -9.37 -13.55
N GLN A 425 8.22 -9.44 -12.76
CA GLN A 425 8.99 -8.29 -12.27
C GLN A 425 10.30 -8.21 -13.05
N ASP A 426 10.61 -7.05 -13.62
CA ASP A 426 11.91 -6.81 -14.24
C ASP A 426 12.94 -6.40 -13.18
N LEU A 427 13.91 -7.29 -12.94
CA LEU A 427 15.01 -7.08 -12.00
C LEU A 427 16.31 -6.72 -12.74
N THR A 428 16.26 -6.47 -14.04
CA THR A 428 17.43 -6.10 -14.84
C THR A 428 18.07 -4.83 -14.29
N ASN A 429 19.39 -4.84 -14.13
CA ASN A 429 20.17 -3.67 -13.74
C ASN A 429 21.45 -3.66 -14.56
N GLU A 430 21.51 -2.76 -15.54
CA GLU A 430 22.64 -2.64 -16.47
C GLU A 430 23.95 -2.38 -15.71
N GLU A 431 23.91 -1.59 -14.64
CA GLU A 431 25.11 -1.30 -13.85
C GLU A 431 25.63 -2.56 -13.13
N ALA A 432 24.74 -3.46 -12.70
CA ALA A 432 25.09 -4.71 -12.02
C ALA A 432 25.30 -5.89 -12.96
N GLN A 433 25.11 -5.70 -14.27
CA GLN A 433 25.18 -6.79 -15.25
C GLN A 433 26.54 -7.48 -15.29
N GLN A 434 27.62 -6.76 -15.01
CA GLN A 434 28.97 -7.36 -14.93
C GLN A 434 29.12 -8.35 -13.77
N ASP A 435 28.32 -8.23 -12.71
CA ASP A 435 28.42 -9.08 -11.51
C ASP A 435 28.20 -10.57 -11.85
N TYR A 436 27.33 -10.88 -12.82
CA TYR A 436 27.07 -12.25 -13.27
C TYR A 436 28.30 -12.95 -13.89
N ARG A 437 29.33 -12.18 -14.26
CA ARG A 437 30.59 -12.68 -14.83
C ARG A 437 31.76 -12.67 -13.85
N LEU A 438 31.51 -12.40 -12.57
CA LEU A 438 32.53 -12.53 -11.51
C LEU A 438 32.85 -14.00 -11.19
N THR A 439 31.91 -14.88 -11.51
CA THR A 439 32.04 -16.33 -11.34
C THR A 439 33.08 -16.90 -12.30
N MET A 440 33.64 -18.06 -11.99
CA MET A 440 34.61 -18.71 -12.88
C MET A 440 33.95 -19.09 -14.20
N LYS A 441 34.61 -18.82 -15.33
CA LYS A 441 34.12 -19.25 -16.65
C LYS A 441 34.16 -20.78 -16.73
N PRO A 442 33.03 -21.45 -16.99
CA PRO A 442 32.99 -22.90 -17.05
C PRO A 442 33.63 -23.44 -18.33
N GLN A 443 34.03 -24.71 -18.32
CA GLN A 443 34.62 -25.41 -19.47
C GLN A 443 33.57 -25.92 -20.48
N LEU A 444 32.28 -25.77 -20.18
CA LEU A 444 31.19 -26.19 -21.05
C LEU A 444 31.19 -25.41 -22.37
N SER A 445 30.95 -26.12 -23.48
CA SER A 445 30.76 -25.47 -24.79
C SER A 445 29.40 -24.77 -24.87
N GLY A 446 29.29 -23.75 -25.73
CA GLY A 446 28.02 -23.04 -25.96
C GLY A 446 26.86 -23.92 -26.43
N LYS A 447 27.12 -25.14 -26.92
CA LYS A 447 26.07 -26.12 -27.28
C LYS A 447 25.24 -26.56 -26.07
N ALA A 448 25.78 -26.49 -24.86
CA ALA A 448 25.07 -26.79 -23.62
C ALA A 448 23.88 -25.82 -23.39
N LEU A 449 23.84 -24.67 -24.06
CA LEU A 449 22.72 -23.72 -23.96
C LEU A 449 21.56 -23.99 -24.93
N GLN A 450 21.68 -24.98 -25.83
CA GLN A 450 20.62 -25.31 -26.80
C GLN A 450 19.26 -25.66 -26.17
N PRO A 451 19.20 -26.41 -25.04
CA PRO A 451 17.92 -26.72 -24.39
C PRO A 451 17.13 -25.48 -23.94
N PHE A 452 17.82 -24.37 -23.65
CA PHE A 452 17.20 -23.12 -23.20
C PHE A 452 16.76 -22.20 -24.35
N ARG A 453 16.99 -22.59 -25.60
CA ARG A 453 16.60 -21.82 -26.79
C ARG A 453 15.10 -21.97 -27.05
N HIS A 454 14.42 -20.86 -27.23
CA HIS A 454 13.00 -20.86 -27.57
C HIS A 454 12.75 -21.29 -29.02
N PRO A 455 11.68 -22.04 -29.28
CA PRO A 455 11.14 -22.15 -30.63
C PRO A 455 10.57 -20.79 -31.09
N ARG A 456 10.30 -20.66 -32.39
CA ARG A 456 9.73 -19.43 -32.97
C ARG A 456 8.22 -19.44 -33.13
N ASN A 457 7.63 -20.63 -33.09
CA ASN A 457 6.21 -20.88 -33.21
C ASN A 457 5.83 -22.01 -32.23
N PRO A 458 4.57 -22.08 -31.77
CA PRO A 458 3.51 -21.10 -32.02
C PRO A 458 3.80 -19.77 -31.33
N VAL A 459 3.37 -18.67 -31.94
CA VAL A 459 3.38 -17.35 -31.30
C VAL A 459 2.34 -17.32 -30.18
N SER A 460 2.44 -16.34 -29.28
CA SER A 460 1.49 -16.20 -28.18
C SER A 460 0.14 -15.66 -28.66
N ASP A 461 -0.94 -16.33 -28.26
CA ASP A 461 -2.32 -15.85 -28.44
C ASP A 461 -2.79 -14.94 -27.29
N ALA A 462 -1.91 -14.65 -26.33
CA ALA A 462 -2.24 -13.85 -25.16
C ALA A 462 -2.63 -12.42 -25.55
N LYS A 463 -3.69 -11.92 -24.92
CA LYS A 463 -4.18 -10.56 -25.14
C LYS A 463 -3.48 -9.60 -24.19
N ALA A 464 -2.68 -8.71 -24.77
CA ALA A 464 -2.13 -7.55 -24.07
C ALA A 464 -3.21 -6.47 -23.94
N ILE A 465 -3.61 -6.18 -22.71
CA ILE A 465 -4.69 -5.24 -22.38
C ILE A 465 -4.09 -4.08 -21.60
N PHE A 466 -4.34 -2.86 -22.03
CA PHE A 466 -3.95 -1.68 -21.25
C PHE A 466 -4.86 -1.49 -20.04
N PHE A 467 -4.27 -1.06 -18.93
CA PHE A 467 -4.98 -0.76 -17.69
C PHE A 467 -6.13 0.24 -17.87
N ASP A 468 -5.92 1.27 -18.71
CA ASP A 468 -6.92 2.30 -19.01
C ASP A 468 -7.55 1.98 -20.38
N PRO A 469 -8.89 1.85 -20.48
CA PRO A 469 -9.57 1.59 -21.75
C PRO A 469 -9.53 2.85 -22.63
N LYS A 470 -8.41 3.05 -23.31
CA LYS A 470 -8.20 4.15 -24.26
C LYS A 470 -7.85 3.60 -25.64
N PRO A 471 -8.41 4.18 -26.71
CA PRO A 471 -7.99 3.88 -28.07
C PRO A 471 -6.47 4.06 -28.21
N GLN A 472 -5.80 3.03 -28.73
CA GLN A 472 -4.37 3.08 -29.02
C GLN A 472 -4.12 3.62 -30.43
N ARG A 473 -5.14 3.60 -31.29
CA ARG A 473 -5.06 4.17 -32.63
C ARG A 473 -5.25 5.68 -32.58
N CYS A 474 -4.38 6.42 -33.26
CA CYS A 474 -4.54 7.85 -33.50
C CYS A 474 -5.55 8.16 -34.62
N GLU A 475 -5.92 7.14 -35.42
CA GLU A 475 -6.78 7.28 -36.60
C GLU A 475 -7.78 6.11 -36.70
N SER A 476 -8.99 6.43 -37.17
CA SER A 476 -9.97 5.41 -37.56
C SER A 476 -9.48 4.63 -38.79
N ARG A 477 -9.81 3.33 -38.82
CA ARG A 477 -9.55 2.45 -39.96
C ARG A 477 -10.84 2.11 -40.66
N PHE A 478 -10.76 1.93 -41.97
CA PHE A 478 -11.90 1.63 -42.82
C PHE A 478 -11.64 0.33 -43.59
N MET A 479 -12.63 -0.55 -43.59
CA MET A 479 -12.59 -1.78 -44.39
C MET A 479 -12.74 -1.41 -45.86
N PHE A 480 -11.74 -1.77 -46.67
CA PHE A 480 -11.76 -1.55 -48.10
C PHE A 480 -10.77 -2.46 -48.76
N GLU A 481 -11.26 -3.32 -49.66
CA GLU A 481 -10.44 -4.25 -50.40
C GLU A 481 -10.09 -3.66 -51.76
N THR A 482 -8.81 -3.36 -51.96
CA THR A 482 -8.28 -2.89 -53.25
C THR A 482 -6.96 -3.60 -53.58
N PRO A 483 -6.74 -4.03 -54.84
CA PRO A 483 -5.49 -4.66 -55.24
C PRO A 483 -4.29 -3.72 -55.11
N ILE A 484 -3.18 -4.27 -54.63
CA ILE A 484 -1.91 -3.58 -54.48
C ILE A 484 -0.75 -4.39 -55.05
N GLU A 485 0.31 -3.67 -55.42
CA GLU A 485 1.63 -4.23 -55.68
C GLU A 485 2.60 -3.75 -54.60
N LEU A 486 3.25 -4.70 -53.94
CA LEU A 486 4.29 -4.48 -52.94
C LEU A 486 5.65 -4.76 -53.56
N SER A 487 6.54 -3.77 -53.48
CA SER A 487 7.93 -3.84 -53.94
C SER A 487 8.89 -3.58 -52.78
N SER A 488 9.99 -4.31 -52.74
CA SER A 488 11.07 -4.16 -51.76
C SER A 488 12.39 -4.27 -52.50
N SER A 489 13.45 -3.61 -52.03
CA SER A 489 14.75 -3.57 -52.73
C SER A 489 15.34 -4.97 -52.97
N ASP A 490 15.16 -5.88 -52.01
CA ASP A 490 15.87 -7.16 -51.95
C ASP A 490 14.96 -8.39 -52.24
N LEU A 491 13.68 -8.16 -52.57
CA LEU A 491 12.67 -9.21 -52.67
C LEU A 491 11.81 -9.02 -53.92
N PRO A 492 11.24 -10.11 -54.49
CA PRO A 492 10.39 -10.00 -55.66
C PRO A 492 9.14 -9.16 -55.38
N THR A 493 8.69 -8.43 -56.40
CA THR A 493 7.41 -7.72 -56.36
C THR A 493 6.28 -8.72 -56.13
N MET A 494 5.40 -8.41 -55.17
CA MET A 494 4.31 -9.28 -54.76
C MET A 494 2.97 -8.57 -54.89
N THR A 495 1.97 -9.28 -55.37
CA THR A 495 0.59 -8.79 -55.44
C THR A 495 -0.20 -9.18 -54.19
N GLY A 496 -1.13 -8.34 -53.79
CA GLY A 496 -2.07 -8.61 -52.71
C GLY A 496 -3.26 -7.67 -52.74
N ALA A 497 -4.02 -7.63 -51.64
CA ALA A 497 -5.12 -6.70 -51.45
C ALA A 497 -5.08 -6.07 -50.06
N THR A 498 -5.59 -4.86 -49.94
CA THR A 498 -5.87 -4.26 -48.63
C THR A 498 -6.99 -5.00 -47.91
N VAL A 499 -6.90 -5.09 -46.59
CA VAL A 499 -7.96 -5.54 -45.68
C VAL A 499 -8.65 -4.32 -45.09
N ASP A 500 -7.85 -3.45 -44.50
CA ASP A 500 -8.25 -2.16 -43.95
C ASP A 500 -7.16 -1.11 -44.19
N PHE A 501 -7.55 0.16 -44.19
CA PHE A 501 -6.63 1.29 -44.28
C PHE A 501 -7.07 2.47 -43.40
N SER A 502 -6.10 3.28 -42.98
CA SER A 502 -6.32 4.65 -42.47
C SER A 502 -5.57 5.65 -43.35
N ILE A 503 -5.45 6.89 -42.89
CA ILE A 503 -4.66 7.91 -43.58
C ILE A 503 -3.19 7.48 -43.65
N SER A 504 -2.66 6.92 -42.57
CA SER A 504 -1.24 6.58 -42.43
C SER A 504 -0.92 5.09 -42.18
N GLY A 505 -1.93 4.22 -42.19
CA GLY A 505 -1.80 2.81 -41.87
C GLY A 505 -2.44 1.90 -42.91
N LEU A 506 -1.78 0.78 -43.23
CA LEU A 506 -2.34 -0.26 -44.11
C LEU A 506 -2.28 -1.63 -43.43
N ASN A 507 -3.31 -2.43 -43.65
CA ASN A 507 -3.32 -3.86 -43.37
C ASN A 507 -3.54 -4.60 -44.69
N LEU A 508 -2.60 -5.46 -45.08
CA LEU A 508 -2.56 -6.10 -46.39
C LEU A 508 -2.56 -7.62 -46.25
N ASN A 509 -3.20 -8.31 -47.19
CA ASN A 509 -3.04 -9.75 -47.42
C ASN A 509 -2.36 -9.99 -48.77
N LEU A 510 -1.19 -10.62 -48.73
CA LEU A 510 -0.46 -11.04 -49.93
C LEU A 510 -0.95 -12.40 -50.42
N HIS A 511 -0.92 -12.60 -51.73
CA HIS A 511 -1.27 -13.90 -52.32
C HIS A 511 -0.23 -14.99 -52.01
N GLN A 512 1.04 -14.63 -51.85
CA GLN A 512 2.10 -15.54 -51.44
C GLN A 512 2.89 -15.01 -50.24
N PRO A 513 3.44 -15.90 -49.39
CA PRO A 513 4.26 -15.52 -48.26
C PRO A 513 5.50 -14.69 -48.65
N LEU A 514 5.74 -13.58 -47.97
CA LEU A 514 6.92 -12.74 -48.17
C LEU A 514 7.65 -12.49 -46.83
N PRO A 515 8.93 -12.90 -46.68
CA PRO A 515 9.64 -12.85 -45.41
C PRO A 515 10.17 -11.45 -45.06
N LEU A 516 9.25 -10.51 -44.82
CA LEU A 516 9.55 -9.17 -44.34
C LEU A 516 9.80 -9.12 -42.83
N ARG A 517 10.36 -8.00 -42.36
CA ARG A 517 10.61 -7.73 -40.94
C ARG A 517 10.14 -6.37 -40.50
N ARG A 518 9.87 -6.22 -39.20
CA ARG A 518 9.57 -4.93 -38.58
C ARG A 518 10.65 -3.91 -38.91
N GLY A 519 10.24 -2.71 -39.29
CA GLY A 519 11.11 -1.61 -39.64
C GLY A 519 11.62 -1.60 -41.07
N GLN A 520 11.45 -2.69 -41.84
CA GLN A 520 11.84 -2.75 -43.25
C GLN A 520 10.99 -1.79 -44.09
N GLU A 521 11.64 -1.08 -45.01
CA GLU A 521 10.97 -0.19 -45.95
C GLU A 521 10.48 -0.96 -47.17
N VAL A 522 9.26 -0.67 -47.60
CA VAL A 522 8.60 -1.26 -48.76
C VAL A 522 7.87 -0.16 -49.53
N SER A 523 7.61 -0.38 -50.81
CA SER A 523 6.90 0.55 -51.67
C SER A 523 5.60 -0.08 -52.16
N ILE A 524 4.49 0.64 -52.00
CA ILE A 524 3.14 0.19 -52.33
C ILE A 524 2.59 0.98 -53.51
N SER A 525 2.02 0.26 -54.49
CA SER A 525 1.29 0.84 -55.61
C SER A 525 -0.17 0.36 -55.59
N PHE A 526 -1.14 1.27 -55.62
CA PHE A 526 -2.57 0.95 -55.70
C PHE A 526 -3.01 0.89 -57.16
N THR A 527 -2.98 -0.31 -57.74
CA THR A 527 -3.10 -0.50 -59.19
C THR A 527 -4.48 -0.10 -59.73
N GLU A 528 -5.57 -0.43 -59.02
CA GLU A 528 -6.93 -0.08 -59.44
C GLU A 528 -7.27 1.39 -59.21
N LEU A 529 -6.89 1.96 -58.06
CA LEU A 529 -7.13 3.39 -57.79
C LEU A 529 -6.36 4.29 -58.76
N GLN A 530 -5.14 3.90 -59.16
CA GLN A 530 -4.35 4.61 -60.17
C GLN A 530 -5.02 4.59 -61.56
N LYS A 531 -5.77 3.53 -61.91
CA LYS A 531 -6.52 3.48 -63.17
C LYS A 531 -7.69 4.45 -63.18
N GLN A 532 -8.32 4.68 -62.02
CA GLN A 532 -9.45 5.61 -61.87
C GLN A 532 -9.01 7.07 -61.94
N ASP A 533 -7.85 7.41 -61.38
CA ASP A 533 -7.23 8.74 -61.50
C ASP A 533 -5.75 8.64 -61.87
N LYS A 534 -5.45 8.85 -63.15
CA LYS A 534 -4.07 8.77 -63.67
C LYS A 534 -3.13 9.82 -63.08
N ARG A 535 -3.64 10.91 -62.50
CA ARG A 535 -2.83 11.95 -61.85
C ARG A 535 -2.64 11.68 -60.35
N ALA A 536 -3.29 10.65 -59.80
CA ALA A 536 -3.16 10.31 -58.39
C ALA A 536 -1.72 9.85 -58.07
N PRO A 537 -1.17 10.24 -56.91
CA PRO A 537 0.18 9.86 -56.47
C PRO A 537 0.16 8.48 -55.79
N LEU A 538 -0.35 7.44 -56.47
CA LEU A 538 -0.60 6.12 -55.88
C LEU A 538 0.37 5.03 -56.35
N THR A 539 1.50 5.42 -56.92
CA THR A 539 2.56 4.52 -57.34
C THR A 539 3.79 4.72 -56.46
N HIS A 540 4.39 3.61 -56.05
CA HIS A 540 5.62 3.57 -55.25
C HIS A 540 5.57 4.43 -53.97
N ILE A 541 4.45 4.41 -53.25
CA ILE A 541 4.33 5.12 -51.97
C ILE A 541 5.19 4.37 -50.95
N PRO A 542 6.13 5.05 -50.27
CA PRO A 542 6.97 4.40 -49.27
C PRO A 542 6.17 4.11 -48.00
N TYR A 543 6.34 2.90 -47.49
CA TYR A 543 5.77 2.37 -46.25
C TYR A 543 6.84 1.66 -45.43
N ARG A 544 6.61 1.54 -44.13
CA ARG A 544 7.44 0.80 -43.20
C ARG A 544 6.65 -0.33 -42.55
N VAL A 545 7.24 -1.51 -42.49
CA VAL A 545 6.62 -2.70 -41.90
C VAL A 545 6.50 -2.55 -40.38
N ILE A 546 5.29 -2.74 -39.85
CA ILE A 546 4.99 -2.70 -38.42
C ILE A 546 4.83 -4.11 -37.85
N ARG A 547 4.18 -5.00 -38.59
CA ARG A 547 3.95 -6.39 -38.16
C ARG A 547 3.80 -7.31 -39.36
N VAL A 548 4.29 -8.53 -39.23
CA VAL A 548 4.16 -9.60 -40.24
C VAL A 548 3.59 -10.83 -39.56
N SER A 549 2.54 -11.43 -40.11
CA SER A 549 1.93 -12.64 -39.56
C SER A 549 2.88 -13.85 -39.57
N PRO A 550 2.65 -14.88 -38.73
CA PRO A 550 3.52 -16.07 -38.70
C PRO A 550 3.65 -16.81 -40.04
N ASN A 551 2.61 -16.77 -40.87
CA ASN A 551 2.59 -17.33 -42.23
C ASN A 551 3.12 -16.37 -43.32
N HIS A 552 3.59 -15.18 -42.94
CA HIS A 552 4.17 -14.18 -43.85
C HIS A 552 3.24 -13.65 -44.95
N GLN A 553 1.92 -13.79 -44.80
CA GLN A 553 0.94 -13.32 -45.78
C GLN A 553 0.23 -12.02 -45.37
N ASN A 554 -0.08 -11.85 -44.08
CA ASN A 554 -0.70 -10.63 -43.57
C ASN A 554 0.39 -9.67 -43.08
N ILE A 555 0.37 -8.44 -43.60
CA ILE A 555 1.38 -7.42 -43.30
C ILE A 555 0.68 -6.13 -42.90
N GLN A 556 1.09 -5.59 -41.77
CA GLN A 556 0.67 -4.28 -41.30
C GLN A 556 1.79 -3.28 -41.53
N LEU A 557 1.44 -2.15 -42.15
CA LEU A 557 2.36 -1.09 -42.54
C LEU A 557 1.93 0.26 -41.95
N THR A 558 2.89 1.15 -41.81
CA THR A 558 2.66 2.59 -41.59
C THR A 558 3.37 3.38 -42.68
N THR A 559 2.87 4.55 -43.06
CA THR A 559 3.51 5.37 -44.09
C THR A 559 4.97 5.65 -43.73
N GLY A 560 5.82 5.64 -44.75
CA GLY A 560 7.21 6.06 -44.65
C GLY A 560 7.34 7.59 -44.59
N SER A 561 8.54 8.09 -44.82
CA SER A 561 8.85 9.52 -44.87
C SER A 561 8.99 10.00 -46.31
N GLY A 562 8.83 11.32 -46.54
CA GLY A 562 9.09 11.96 -47.82
C GLY A 562 7.85 12.47 -48.55
N GLU A 563 8.07 13.14 -49.69
CA GLU A 563 7.01 13.82 -50.43
C GLU A 563 5.97 12.86 -50.99
N SER A 564 6.40 11.69 -51.51
CA SER A 564 5.48 10.66 -52.03
C SER A 564 4.57 10.08 -50.94
N ALA A 565 5.09 9.85 -49.73
CA ALA A 565 4.28 9.44 -48.57
C ALA A 565 3.23 10.50 -48.25
N TRP A 566 3.65 11.76 -48.10
CA TRP A 566 2.74 12.87 -47.78
C TRP A 566 1.63 13.04 -48.83
N ARG A 567 1.98 12.98 -50.12
CA ARG A 567 1.01 13.05 -51.22
C ARG A 567 0.01 11.87 -51.18
N GLY A 568 0.50 10.66 -50.87
CA GLY A 568 -0.33 9.47 -50.67
C GLY A 568 -1.31 9.64 -49.50
N GLU A 569 -0.85 10.10 -48.35
CA GLU A 569 -1.71 10.37 -47.17
C GLU A 569 -2.78 11.42 -47.48
N GLN A 570 -2.44 12.50 -48.19
CA GLN A 570 -3.42 13.51 -48.61
C GLN A 570 -4.48 12.92 -49.53
N PHE A 571 -4.10 12.02 -50.44
CA PHE A 571 -5.06 11.32 -51.29
C PHE A 571 -5.98 10.42 -50.46
N LEU A 572 -5.42 9.55 -49.60
CA LEU A 572 -6.22 8.65 -48.75
C LEU A 572 -7.17 9.42 -47.82
N ARG A 573 -6.72 10.56 -47.28
CA ARG A 573 -7.56 11.47 -46.49
C ARG A 573 -8.77 11.96 -47.29
N ARG A 574 -8.57 12.42 -48.53
CA ARG A 574 -9.68 12.87 -49.40
C ARG A 574 -10.59 11.71 -49.79
N LEU A 575 -10.03 10.53 -50.06
CA LEU A 575 -10.79 9.33 -50.40
C LEU A 575 -11.72 8.92 -49.25
N ILE A 576 -11.22 8.94 -48.01
CA ILE A 576 -12.01 8.69 -46.80
C ILE A 576 -13.12 9.74 -46.66
N GLN A 577 -12.78 11.04 -46.71
CA GLN A 577 -13.74 12.13 -46.54
C GLN A 577 -14.87 12.10 -47.59
N HIS A 578 -14.55 11.77 -48.83
CA HIS A 578 -15.54 11.74 -49.91
C HIS A 578 -16.44 10.48 -49.88
N ASN A 579 -15.98 9.39 -49.26
CA ASN A 579 -16.69 8.11 -49.25
C ASN A 579 -17.05 7.63 -47.83
N GLU A 580 -17.08 8.52 -46.84
CA GLU A 580 -17.34 8.19 -45.44
C GLU A 580 -18.67 7.42 -45.27
N SER A 581 -19.71 7.78 -46.03
CA SER A 581 -21.01 7.08 -45.99
C SER A 581 -21.01 5.68 -46.61
N LYS A 582 -19.97 5.32 -47.38
CA LYS A 582 -19.81 4.02 -48.05
C LYS A 582 -18.77 3.13 -47.38
N LEU A 583 -17.86 3.71 -46.60
CA LEU A 583 -16.77 3.01 -45.94
C LEU A 583 -17.23 2.52 -44.57
N THR A 584 -17.08 1.22 -44.31
CA THR A 584 -17.36 0.66 -42.98
C THR A 584 -16.17 0.90 -42.07
N GLN A 585 -16.35 1.71 -41.02
CA GLN A 585 -15.34 1.95 -40.01
C GLN A 585 -15.11 0.68 -39.15
N THR A 586 -13.85 0.32 -38.96
CA THR A 586 -13.44 -0.75 -38.05
C THR A 586 -13.31 -0.18 -36.64
N GLU A 587 -14.11 -0.68 -35.70
CA GLU A 587 -13.96 -0.33 -34.29
C GLU A 587 -12.69 -0.97 -33.69
N GLU A 588 -12.02 -0.23 -32.81
CA GLU A 588 -10.94 -0.78 -31.99
C GLU A 588 -11.58 -1.55 -30.82
N PRO A 589 -11.35 -2.87 -30.68
CA PRO A 589 -11.90 -3.61 -29.56
C PRO A 589 -11.20 -3.18 -28.27
N LEU A 590 -11.89 -2.38 -27.46
CA LEU A 590 -11.42 -1.98 -26.14
C LEU A 590 -11.78 -3.05 -25.10
N PRO A 591 -10.96 -3.24 -24.07
CA PRO A 591 -11.31 -4.10 -22.95
C PRO A 591 -12.57 -3.59 -22.26
N THR A 592 -13.45 -4.49 -21.84
CA THR A 592 -14.64 -4.12 -21.08
C THR A 592 -14.22 -3.65 -19.68
N GLY A 593 -14.91 -2.61 -19.17
CA GLY A 593 -14.63 -2.06 -17.83
C GLY A 593 -14.71 -3.12 -16.72
N ASP A 594 -15.66 -4.05 -16.85
CA ASP A 594 -15.88 -5.12 -15.87
C ASP A 594 -14.75 -6.14 -15.85
N LEU A 595 -14.18 -6.49 -17.01
CA LEU A 595 -13.01 -7.36 -17.10
C LEU A 595 -11.82 -6.73 -16.37
N LEU A 596 -11.54 -5.46 -16.65
CA LEU A 596 -10.46 -4.72 -16.00
C LEU A 596 -10.67 -4.64 -14.49
N LEU A 597 -11.89 -4.31 -14.05
CA LEU A 597 -12.23 -4.24 -12.63
C LEU A 597 -11.98 -5.59 -11.94
N ALA A 598 -12.38 -6.70 -12.56
CA ALA A 598 -12.14 -8.04 -12.03
C ALA A 598 -10.66 -8.35 -11.89
N MET A 599 -9.88 -8.15 -12.96
CA MET A 599 -8.44 -8.38 -12.97
C MET A 599 -7.69 -7.50 -11.95
N HIS A 600 -8.14 -6.25 -11.75
CA HIS A 600 -7.58 -5.35 -10.74
C HIS A 600 -7.80 -5.88 -9.32
N ARG A 601 -9.00 -6.40 -9.03
CA ARG A 601 -9.31 -6.96 -7.70
C ARG A 601 -8.43 -8.15 -7.38
N MET A 602 -8.32 -9.06 -8.32
CA MET A 602 -7.43 -10.22 -8.25
C MET A 602 -5.99 -9.78 -7.99
N LEU A 603 -5.49 -8.76 -8.68
CA LEU A 603 -4.10 -8.32 -8.48
C LEU A 603 -3.85 -7.73 -7.09
N LEU A 604 -4.78 -6.91 -6.59
CA LEU A 604 -4.63 -6.18 -5.33
C LEU A 604 -4.56 -7.10 -4.10
N THR A 605 -5.06 -8.33 -4.18
CA THR A 605 -4.95 -9.33 -3.11
C THR A 605 -3.63 -10.13 -3.17
N HIS A 606 -2.88 -10.06 -4.28
CA HIS A 606 -1.68 -10.87 -4.53
C HIS A 606 -0.38 -10.07 -4.76
N LEU A 607 -0.19 -8.96 -4.05
CA LEU A 607 0.99 -8.12 -4.21
C LEU A 607 2.23 -8.68 -3.50
N ASN A 608 3.33 -8.80 -4.25
CA ASN A 608 4.67 -9.19 -3.76
C ASN A 608 5.65 -8.01 -3.64
N MET A 609 5.15 -6.78 -3.75
CA MET A 609 5.90 -5.54 -3.60
C MET A 609 5.26 -4.62 -2.56
N ILE A 610 6.00 -3.59 -2.14
CA ILE A 610 5.49 -2.50 -1.29
C ILE A 610 5.43 -1.22 -2.12
N PRO A 611 4.23 -0.82 -2.59
CA PRO A 611 4.04 0.47 -3.24
C PRO A 611 4.26 1.61 -2.25
N TYR A 612 4.77 2.73 -2.73
CA TYR A 612 4.88 3.97 -1.98
C TYR A 612 4.51 5.18 -2.84
N PHE A 613 4.01 6.22 -2.19
CA PHE A 613 3.53 7.43 -2.83
C PHE A 613 4.21 8.65 -2.26
N THR A 614 4.51 9.59 -3.14
CA THR A 614 5.17 10.85 -2.79
C THR A 614 4.27 12.03 -3.14
N GLU A 615 4.33 13.07 -2.31
CA GLU A 615 3.67 14.35 -2.55
C GLU A 615 4.70 15.47 -2.50
N LYS A 616 4.43 16.56 -3.22
CA LYS A 616 5.24 17.77 -3.16
C LYS A 616 4.54 18.80 -2.26
N VAL A 617 5.11 19.06 -1.10
CA VAL A 617 4.57 20.01 -0.10
C VAL A 617 5.66 21.02 0.23
N ASP A 618 5.37 22.32 0.10
CA ASP A 618 6.31 23.43 0.38
C ASP A 618 7.66 23.25 -0.33
N HIS A 619 7.63 22.88 -1.61
CA HIS A 619 8.80 22.56 -2.45
C HIS A 619 9.66 21.36 -1.99
N LYS A 620 9.25 20.64 -0.93
CA LYS A 620 9.90 19.42 -0.46
C LYS A 620 9.11 18.19 -0.88
N MET A 621 9.83 17.15 -1.28
CA MET A 621 9.25 15.84 -1.53
C MET A 621 9.03 15.14 -0.20
N LYS A 622 7.79 14.74 0.09
CA LYS A 622 7.41 13.98 1.28
C LYS A 622 6.90 12.60 0.88
N ILE A 623 7.14 11.62 1.73
CA ILE A 623 6.50 10.30 1.60
C ILE A 623 5.12 10.41 2.23
N ARG A 624 4.07 10.02 1.49
CA ARG A 624 2.68 10.15 1.93
C ARG A 624 2.11 8.84 2.46
N ALA A 625 2.30 7.77 1.70
CA ALA A 625 1.74 6.47 1.99
C ALA A 625 2.65 5.35 1.52
N ILE A 626 2.56 4.22 2.22
CA ILE A 626 2.99 2.91 1.75
C ILE A 626 1.80 1.97 1.73
N CYS A 627 1.85 0.99 0.83
CA CYS A 627 0.78 0.03 0.65
C CYS A 627 1.27 -1.39 0.90
N SER A 628 0.40 -2.22 1.45
CA SER A 628 0.72 -3.63 1.72
C SER A 628 -0.55 -4.45 1.86
N ASN A 629 -0.45 -5.73 1.50
CA ASN A 629 -1.49 -6.71 1.77
C ASN A 629 -1.46 -7.17 3.23
N TYR A 630 -2.47 -7.94 3.63
CA TYR A 630 -2.53 -8.63 4.91
C TYR A 630 -2.27 -10.13 4.70
N PRO A 631 -1.47 -10.80 5.55
CA PRO A 631 -0.69 -10.25 6.67
C PRO A 631 0.48 -9.37 6.20
N LEU A 632 0.99 -8.51 7.10
CA LEU A 632 2.09 -7.60 6.79
C LEU A 632 3.40 -8.37 6.46
N PRO A 633 4.02 -8.13 5.29
CA PRO A 633 5.33 -8.67 4.92
C PRO A 633 6.46 -8.17 5.83
N ALA A 634 7.68 -8.68 5.61
CA ALA A 634 8.86 -8.32 6.40
C ALA A 634 9.26 -6.84 6.27
N LEU A 635 9.27 -6.29 5.04
CA LEU A 635 9.75 -4.94 4.78
C LEU A 635 8.93 -3.84 5.50
N PRO A 636 7.57 -3.83 5.48
CA PRO A 636 6.81 -2.88 6.28
C PRO A 636 7.05 -3.00 7.80
N LYS A 637 7.35 -4.20 8.32
CA LYS A 637 7.71 -4.38 9.73
C LYS A 637 9.03 -3.66 10.07
N ILE A 638 9.99 -3.66 9.15
CA ILE A 638 11.25 -2.92 9.29
C ILE A 638 10.95 -1.41 9.33
N PHE A 639 10.11 -0.90 8.43
CA PHE A 639 9.72 0.51 8.44
C PHE A 639 8.93 0.91 9.69
N ASN A 640 8.13 0.01 10.25
CA ASN A 640 7.43 0.26 11.52
C ASN A 640 8.41 0.33 12.70
N GLN A 641 9.39 -0.56 12.76
CA GLN A 641 10.43 -0.52 13.79
C GLN A 641 11.32 0.72 13.66
N ALA A 642 11.66 1.12 12.44
CA ALA A 642 12.38 2.38 12.18
C ALA A 642 11.60 3.61 12.67
N ALA A 643 10.27 3.51 12.71
CA ALA A 643 9.37 4.53 13.28
C ALA A 643 9.17 4.45 14.80
N GLY A 644 9.92 3.59 15.51
CA GLY A 644 9.74 3.38 16.95
C GLY A 644 8.44 2.65 17.30
N GLY A 645 7.83 1.95 16.33
CA GLY A 645 6.58 1.19 16.49
C GLY A 645 5.30 2.00 16.25
N ASN A 646 5.38 3.33 16.13
CA ASN A 646 4.21 4.19 15.90
C ASN A 646 4.24 4.79 14.48
N GLY A 647 3.59 4.12 13.53
CA GLY A 647 3.60 4.50 12.12
C GLY A 647 4.64 3.72 11.30
N TYR A 648 5.03 4.26 10.15
CA TYR A 648 6.01 3.65 9.25
C TYR A 648 6.95 4.73 8.74
N SER A 649 8.23 4.43 8.60
CA SER A 649 9.19 5.41 8.13
C SER A 649 10.19 4.85 7.15
N LEU A 650 10.36 5.58 6.06
CA LEU A 650 11.25 5.27 4.95
C LEU A 650 12.54 6.10 5.02
N GLU A 651 12.79 6.73 6.17
CA GLU A 651 14.02 7.45 6.48
C GLU A 651 15.28 6.63 6.15
N PRO A 652 15.38 5.32 6.49
CA PRO A 652 16.56 4.52 6.13
C PRO A 652 16.81 4.44 4.63
N ILE A 653 15.79 4.66 3.80
CA ILE A 653 15.91 4.62 2.34
C ILE A 653 16.30 6.00 1.80
N PHE A 654 15.59 7.06 2.21
CA PHE A 654 15.59 8.34 1.50
C PHE A 654 16.33 9.51 2.16
N ARG A 655 16.64 9.49 3.47
CA ARG A 655 17.11 10.70 4.20
C ARG A 655 18.25 11.46 3.52
N ASN A 656 19.26 10.74 3.04
CA ASN A 656 20.44 11.33 2.40
C ASN A 656 20.36 11.34 0.86
N ARG A 657 19.21 10.94 0.30
CA ARG A 657 19.03 10.64 -1.13
C ARG A 657 17.80 11.30 -1.74
N VAL A 658 17.20 12.26 -1.04
CA VAL A 658 15.95 12.95 -1.47
C VAL A 658 16.08 13.51 -2.88
N LYS A 659 17.19 14.19 -3.20
CA LYS A 659 17.38 14.80 -4.52
C LYS A 659 17.35 13.73 -5.63
N ARG A 660 18.20 12.70 -5.51
CA ARG A 660 18.39 11.67 -6.52
C ARG A 660 17.21 10.71 -6.64
N MET A 661 16.66 10.23 -5.52
CA MET A 661 15.65 9.17 -5.52
C MET A 661 14.21 9.66 -5.47
N LEU A 662 13.96 10.93 -5.14
CA LEU A 662 12.62 11.52 -5.10
C LEU A 662 12.49 12.75 -5.99
N ALA A 663 13.35 13.77 -5.85
CA ALA A 663 13.14 15.04 -6.55
C ALA A 663 13.45 14.98 -8.06
N GLU A 664 14.39 14.12 -8.48
CA GLU A 664 14.74 13.91 -9.88
C GLU A 664 13.82 12.88 -10.56
N THR A 665 13.47 11.79 -9.86
CA THR A 665 12.64 10.70 -10.38
C THR A 665 11.15 11.05 -10.47
N MET A 666 10.65 11.93 -9.59
CA MET A 666 9.24 12.32 -9.54
C MET A 666 8.95 13.66 -10.25
N ARG A 667 9.82 14.06 -11.20
CA ARG A 667 9.56 15.23 -12.05
C ARG A 667 8.44 14.91 -13.05
N PRO A 668 7.52 15.84 -13.34
CA PRO A 668 6.40 15.60 -14.22
C PRO A 668 6.84 15.56 -15.70
N VAL A 669 7.51 14.47 -16.08
CA VAL A 669 8.00 14.17 -17.42
C VAL A 669 7.54 12.77 -17.79
N GLU A 670 7.09 12.58 -19.03
CA GLU A 670 6.74 11.24 -19.52
C GLU A 670 7.99 10.35 -19.60
N ILE A 671 7.88 9.15 -19.05
CA ILE A 671 8.93 8.13 -19.11
C ILE A 671 8.31 6.78 -19.48
N HIS A 672 9.06 5.98 -20.25
CA HIS A 672 8.61 4.66 -20.71
C HIS A 672 9.20 3.50 -19.89
N GLN A 673 10.21 3.78 -19.06
CA GLN A 673 10.79 2.81 -18.13
C GLN A 673 10.93 3.47 -16.77
N PRO A 674 10.70 2.71 -15.68
CA PRO A 674 10.83 3.25 -14.34
C PRO A 674 12.28 3.60 -14.02
N TYR A 675 12.49 4.64 -13.22
CA TYR A 675 13.78 4.84 -12.57
C TYR A 675 14.02 3.69 -11.60
N ILE A 676 15.25 3.16 -11.60
CA ILE A 676 15.61 1.97 -10.84
C ILE A 676 16.77 2.30 -9.90
N HIS A 677 16.65 1.87 -8.65
CA HIS A 677 17.72 1.91 -7.66
C HIS A 677 17.86 0.58 -6.93
N GLU A 678 19.10 0.19 -6.66
CA GLU A 678 19.44 -1.00 -5.90
C GLU A 678 20.06 -0.60 -4.56
N MET A 679 19.39 -0.98 -3.47
CA MET A 679 19.72 -0.57 -2.11
C MET A 679 20.10 -1.78 -1.25
N TYR A 680 21.18 -1.66 -0.49
CA TYR A 680 21.72 -2.67 0.40
C TYR A 680 21.50 -2.24 1.84
N LEU A 681 20.78 -3.05 2.62
CA LEU A 681 20.45 -2.77 4.01
C LEU A 681 21.17 -3.74 4.95
N LYS A 682 21.84 -3.18 5.96
CA LYS A 682 22.41 -3.90 7.10
C LYS A 682 21.57 -3.60 8.33
N LEU A 683 20.91 -4.65 8.83
CA LEU A 683 20.01 -4.61 9.98
C LEU A 683 20.77 -5.03 11.23
N HIS A 684 20.97 -4.12 12.18
CA HIS A 684 21.56 -4.43 13.48
C HIS A 684 20.44 -4.85 14.44
N ILE A 685 20.35 -6.16 14.69
CA ILE A 685 19.27 -6.76 15.49
C ILE A 685 19.82 -7.14 16.86
N ASN A 686 19.21 -6.63 17.92
CA ASN A 686 19.53 -7.02 19.30
C ASN A 686 18.23 -7.26 20.08
N GLY A 687 18.15 -8.39 20.80
CA GLY A 687 16.95 -8.78 21.56
C GLY A 687 15.66 -8.89 20.71
N GLY A 688 15.79 -9.25 19.42
CA GLY A 688 14.65 -9.35 18.49
C GLY A 688 14.10 -8.01 17.96
N ARG A 689 14.77 -6.89 18.25
CA ARG A 689 14.42 -5.55 17.72
C ARG A 689 15.55 -4.98 16.87
N ILE A 690 15.20 -4.27 15.81
CA ILE A 690 16.15 -3.53 14.98
C ILE A 690 16.55 -2.26 15.75
N GLN A 691 17.83 -2.15 16.10
CA GLN A 691 18.40 -0.98 16.77
C GLN A 691 18.82 0.10 15.77
N ARG A 692 19.38 -0.34 14.64
CA ARG A 692 19.93 0.52 13.60
C ARG A 692 19.83 -0.13 12.23
N ILE A 693 19.62 0.68 11.20
CA ILE A 693 19.62 0.27 9.80
C ILE A 693 20.67 1.13 9.08
N ASP A 694 21.70 0.50 8.56
CA ASP A 694 22.63 1.15 7.64
C ASP A 694 22.20 0.81 6.20
N SER A 695 22.14 1.82 5.34
CA SER A 695 21.74 1.65 3.94
C SER A 695 22.77 2.22 2.99
N LYS A 696 23.04 1.51 1.90
CA LYS A 696 23.90 1.97 0.82
C LYS A 696 23.32 1.66 -0.56
N LEU A 697 23.40 2.61 -1.49
CA LEU A 697 23.19 2.35 -2.91
C LEU A 697 24.38 1.58 -3.49
N ARG A 698 24.17 0.92 -4.63
CA ARG A 698 25.22 0.20 -5.36
C ARG A 698 26.45 1.06 -5.64
N ASP A 699 26.27 2.32 -6.01
CA ASP A 699 27.35 3.24 -6.37
C ASP A 699 27.93 4.02 -5.18
N GLU A 700 27.45 3.77 -3.95
CA GLU A 700 28.05 4.25 -2.70
C GLU A 700 29.10 3.26 -2.14
N PHE A 701 29.43 2.22 -2.91
CA PHE A 701 30.55 1.32 -2.67
C PHE A 701 31.69 1.65 -3.63
N ASP A 702 32.92 1.68 -3.13
CA ASP A 702 34.08 2.01 -3.97
C ASP A 702 34.36 0.90 -5.01
N ASN A 703 34.06 -0.34 -4.64
CA ASN A 703 34.24 -1.52 -5.50
C ASN A 703 33.36 -2.71 -5.04
N THR A 704 33.34 -3.75 -5.86
CA THR A 704 32.55 -4.96 -5.60
C THR A 704 33.01 -5.72 -4.34
N GLU A 705 34.30 -5.70 -3.99
CA GLU A 705 34.80 -6.38 -2.79
C GLU A 705 34.25 -5.76 -1.51
N GLN A 706 34.22 -4.43 -1.42
CA GLN A 706 33.60 -3.73 -0.29
C GLN A 706 32.11 -4.04 -0.17
N ARG A 707 31.41 -4.10 -1.31
CA ARG A 707 29.99 -4.48 -1.35
C ARG A 707 29.78 -5.91 -0.83
N ILE A 708 30.59 -6.88 -1.27
CA ILE A 708 30.54 -8.26 -0.76
C ILE A 708 30.87 -8.31 0.74
N LYS A 709 31.88 -7.54 1.20
CA LYS A 709 32.23 -7.44 2.63
C LYS A 709 31.07 -6.90 3.46
N PHE A 710 30.39 -5.85 2.99
CA PHE A 710 29.21 -5.28 3.64
C PHE A 710 28.10 -6.33 3.81
N ILE A 711 27.81 -7.11 2.77
CA ILE A 711 26.81 -8.21 2.82
C ILE A 711 27.21 -9.26 3.87
N ARG A 712 28.47 -9.72 3.86
CA ARG A 712 28.98 -10.72 4.80
C ARG A 712 28.92 -10.23 6.26
N GLU A 713 29.29 -8.98 6.51
CA GLU A 713 29.20 -8.40 7.85
C GLU A 713 27.75 -8.23 8.32
N ALA A 714 26.85 -7.82 7.43
CA ALA A 714 25.42 -7.70 7.74
C ALA A 714 24.81 -9.04 8.16
N LYS A 715 25.13 -10.13 7.45
CA LYS A 715 24.72 -11.50 7.82
C LYS A 715 25.28 -11.93 9.18
N LYS A 716 26.53 -11.57 9.51
CA LYS A 716 27.17 -11.94 10.79
C LYS A 716 26.62 -11.17 11.99
N GLN A 717 26.28 -9.89 11.82
CA GLN A 717 25.92 -8.98 12.92
C GLN A 717 24.41 -8.79 13.10
N GLY A 718 23.58 -9.43 12.26
CA GLY A 718 22.13 -9.32 12.33
C GLY A 718 21.48 -9.84 11.05
N GLY A 719 20.97 -8.93 10.23
CA GLY A 719 20.29 -9.27 8.97
C GLY A 719 20.81 -8.47 7.77
N PHE A 720 20.77 -9.09 6.60
CA PHE A 720 21.00 -8.44 5.32
C PHE A 720 19.70 -8.44 4.51
N MET A 721 19.44 -7.33 3.81
CA MET A 721 18.34 -7.23 2.85
C MET A 721 18.77 -6.36 1.67
N ALA A 722 18.54 -6.83 0.45
CA ALA A 722 18.70 -6.03 -0.76
C ALA A 722 17.33 -5.65 -1.31
N LEU A 723 17.15 -4.39 -1.70
CA LEU A 723 15.91 -3.88 -2.24
C LEU A 723 16.11 -3.35 -3.65
N ARG A 724 15.18 -3.69 -4.54
CA ARG A 724 14.95 -2.95 -5.80
C ARG A 724 13.89 -1.91 -5.52
N ILE A 725 14.19 -0.65 -5.85
CA ILE A 725 13.30 0.48 -5.65
C ILE A 725 13.05 1.10 -7.01
N THR A 726 11.80 1.08 -7.46
CA THR A 726 11.38 1.77 -8.68
C THR A 726 10.70 3.09 -8.35
N ALA A 727 10.75 4.02 -9.29
CA ALA A 727 10.07 5.31 -9.19
C ALA A 727 9.58 5.74 -10.57
N VAL A 728 8.33 6.21 -10.60
CA VAL A 728 7.69 6.80 -11.79
C VAL A 728 6.94 8.07 -11.41
N PRO A 729 6.98 9.12 -12.24
CA PRO A 729 6.23 10.33 -12.00
C PRO A 729 4.73 10.11 -12.24
N VAL A 730 3.90 10.73 -11.41
CA VAL A 730 2.45 10.67 -11.56
C VAL A 730 1.98 11.93 -12.25
N LEU A 731 1.75 11.85 -13.56
CA LEU A 731 1.28 12.99 -14.37
C LEU A 731 -0.23 13.20 -14.22
N ASN A 732 -0.97 12.11 -14.16
CA ASN A 732 -2.40 12.12 -13.92
C ASN A 732 -2.78 11.02 -12.91
N PRO A 733 -2.96 11.38 -11.63
CA PRO A 733 -3.34 10.43 -10.57
C PRO A 733 -4.79 9.96 -10.71
N MET A 734 -5.62 10.69 -11.45
CA MET A 734 -7.05 10.41 -11.59
C MET A 734 -7.30 9.44 -12.75
N THR A 735 -8.00 8.35 -12.45
CA THR A 735 -8.52 7.40 -13.44
C THR A 735 -10.03 7.61 -13.63
N ALA A 736 -10.59 7.10 -14.72
CA ALA A 736 -12.05 7.12 -14.93
C ALA A 736 -12.81 6.47 -13.75
N LEU A 737 -12.28 5.35 -13.23
CA LEU A 737 -12.83 4.64 -12.06
C LEU A 737 -12.75 5.48 -10.78
N THR A 738 -11.63 6.16 -10.55
CA THR A 738 -11.47 7.07 -9.39
C THR A 738 -12.48 8.22 -9.45
N GLY A 739 -12.72 8.77 -10.65
CA GLY A 739 -13.71 9.84 -10.86
C GLY A 739 -15.14 9.40 -10.51
N LEU A 740 -15.54 8.18 -10.90
CA LEU A 740 -16.85 7.61 -10.56
C LEU A 740 -17.02 7.44 -9.04
N GLU A 741 -16.02 6.91 -8.35
CA GLU A 741 -16.05 6.71 -6.89
C GLU A 741 -16.13 8.04 -6.13
N LEU A 742 -15.32 9.04 -6.53
CA LEU A 742 -15.37 10.37 -5.92
C LEU A 742 -16.70 11.08 -6.20
N GLY A 743 -17.27 10.92 -7.41
CA GLY A 743 -18.59 11.45 -7.74
C GLY A 743 -19.70 10.84 -6.88
N ALA A 744 -19.66 9.52 -6.65
CA ALA A 744 -20.60 8.83 -5.77
C ALA A 744 -20.45 9.30 -4.31
N LEU A 745 -19.21 9.49 -3.83
CA LEU A 745 -18.94 10.02 -2.49
C LEU A 745 -19.38 11.48 -2.36
N ALA A 746 -19.16 12.32 -3.38
CA ALA A 746 -19.51 13.74 -3.37
C ALA A 746 -21.01 13.99 -3.20
N LYS A 747 -21.85 13.10 -3.77
CA LYS A 747 -23.32 13.13 -3.57
C LYS A 747 -23.73 12.92 -2.11
N LYS A 748 -22.88 12.26 -1.31
CA LYS A 748 -23.13 11.97 0.12
C LYS A 748 -22.41 12.97 1.03
N ILE A 749 -21.12 13.20 0.80
CA ILE A 749 -20.25 14.13 1.56
C ILE A 749 -19.27 14.86 0.64
N LEU A 750 -19.67 16.04 0.16
CA LEU A 750 -18.90 16.86 -0.77
C LEU A 750 -17.52 17.29 -0.23
N HIS A 751 -17.43 17.75 1.02
CA HIS A 751 -16.16 18.29 1.55
C HIS A 751 -15.09 17.21 1.70
N ARG A 752 -15.47 15.98 2.05
CA ARG A 752 -14.54 14.83 2.12
C ARG A 752 -14.14 14.37 0.73
N ALA A 753 -15.05 14.34 -0.23
CA ALA A 753 -14.72 14.00 -1.62
C ALA A 753 -13.70 14.99 -2.21
N ARG A 754 -13.90 16.30 -2.02
CA ARG A 754 -12.92 17.33 -2.43
C ARG A 754 -11.58 17.20 -1.73
N ALA A 755 -11.57 16.84 -0.46
CA ALA A 755 -10.32 16.60 0.28
C ALA A 755 -9.53 15.42 -0.31
N LEU A 756 -10.21 14.33 -0.69
CA LEU A 756 -9.57 13.20 -1.37
C LEU A 756 -9.10 13.54 -2.77
N GLU A 757 -9.88 14.32 -3.52
CA GLU A 757 -9.50 14.83 -4.83
C GLU A 757 -8.19 15.63 -4.74
N MET A 758 -8.11 16.61 -3.83
CA MET A 758 -6.87 17.36 -3.59
C MET A 758 -5.71 16.46 -3.14
N GLU A 759 -5.97 15.46 -2.28
CA GLU A 759 -4.96 14.49 -1.87
C GLU A 759 -4.39 13.75 -3.09
N PHE A 760 -5.24 13.23 -3.98
CA PHE A 760 -4.78 12.53 -5.18
C PHE A 760 -4.08 13.45 -6.16
N THR A 761 -4.60 14.64 -6.43
CA THR A 761 -3.96 15.63 -7.31
C THR A 761 -2.58 16.09 -6.80
N SER A 762 -2.34 16.02 -5.48
CA SER A 762 -1.05 16.37 -4.89
C SER A 762 0.04 15.30 -5.04
N LEU A 763 -0.32 14.09 -5.49
CA LEU A 763 0.62 13.01 -5.71
C LEU A 763 1.58 13.38 -6.86
N ALA A 764 2.86 13.40 -6.55
CA ALA A 764 3.92 13.73 -7.51
C ALA A 764 4.53 12.47 -8.14
N GLY A 765 4.44 11.33 -7.46
CA GLY A 765 5.12 10.12 -7.89
C GLY A 765 4.68 8.87 -7.16
N CYS A 766 4.82 7.74 -7.84
CA CYS A 766 4.52 6.40 -7.38
C CYS A 766 5.79 5.55 -7.53
N GLY A 767 6.04 4.64 -6.60
CA GLY A 767 7.15 3.71 -6.72
C GLY A 767 6.88 2.41 -6.02
N GLU A 768 7.74 1.43 -6.27
CA GLU A 768 7.57 0.06 -5.76
C GLU A 768 8.88 -0.41 -5.14
N MET A 769 8.78 -1.14 -4.03
CA MET A 769 9.93 -1.75 -3.38
C MET A 769 9.80 -3.27 -3.38
N TYR A 770 10.84 -3.93 -3.89
CA TYR A 770 10.95 -5.38 -3.99
C TYR A 770 12.12 -5.87 -3.14
N ASP A 771 11.94 -6.99 -2.46
CA ASP A 771 13.06 -7.71 -1.86
C ASP A 771 13.78 -8.53 -2.94
N ILE A 772 15.04 -8.22 -3.22
CA ILE A 772 15.88 -8.91 -4.21
C ILE A 772 17.09 -9.59 -3.54
N THR A 773 17.00 -9.86 -2.23
CA THR A 773 18.10 -10.42 -1.44
C THR A 773 18.61 -11.74 -2.04
N ASP A 774 17.71 -12.66 -2.35
CA ASP A 774 18.01 -13.92 -3.05
C ASP A 774 18.75 -13.72 -4.38
N GLU A 775 18.30 -12.79 -5.23
CA GLU A 775 18.92 -12.49 -6.52
C GLU A 775 20.35 -11.97 -6.34
N VAL A 776 20.54 -10.97 -5.47
CA VAL A 776 21.86 -10.39 -5.18
C VAL A 776 22.83 -11.44 -4.61
N MET A 777 22.32 -12.31 -3.74
CA MET A 777 23.11 -13.36 -3.10
C MET A 777 23.55 -14.44 -4.09
N VAL A 778 22.66 -14.81 -5.02
CA VAL A 778 22.97 -15.75 -6.11
C VAL A 778 23.94 -15.11 -7.11
N ARG A 779 23.72 -13.85 -7.50
CA ARG A 779 24.56 -13.13 -8.46
C ARG A 779 25.99 -12.94 -7.97
N LEU A 780 26.17 -12.59 -6.70
CA LEU A 780 27.49 -12.34 -6.10
C LEU A 780 28.11 -13.59 -5.44
N GLU A 781 27.45 -14.75 -5.50
CA GLU A 781 27.84 -16.00 -4.83
C GLU A 781 28.19 -15.80 -3.33
N VAL A 782 27.38 -15.00 -2.63
CA VAL A 782 27.54 -14.72 -1.18
C VAL A 782 26.60 -15.59 -0.35
N GLY A 783 26.58 -16.89 -0.63
CA GLY A 783 25.77 -17.91 0.06
C GLY A 783 26.06 -18.02 1.55
#